data_AF-B2IYH8-F1
#
_entry.id   AF-B2IYH8-F1
#
_cell.length_a   1.000
_cell.length_b   1.000
_cell.length_c   1.000
_cell.angle_alpha   90.00
_cell.angle_beta   90.00
_cell.angle_gamma   90.00
#
_symmetry.space_group_name_H-M   'P 1'
#
loop_
_entity.id
_entity.type
_entity.pdbx_description
1 polymer ?
#
loop_
_entity_poly.entity_id
_entity_poly.type
_entity_poly.pdbx_seq_one_letter_code
_entity_poly.pdbx_strand_id
1 'polypeptide(L)'
;MQYLIYPIAIYVLLTVIRYLILFLLLCKSHIQYPKYQITKADTVPIYLKDLFQTPIKELEKFGFLPCSYLQYQPITKAYEQTNWELLLYHKALKSYATVVIRRLAEPVNLFDIEFYTFFKDRTLLLTVNGKQHGLIGEFPNTIVQDVYTSKVSVQWQTHQDCLKQLTTSKTACGLSPESFAQALQIQMSGYVSNLAKTGKISPIKGTELFQIHWLTVLRSLNPMTQGNKKAANIIKQRRQQAKTDSSILQEIPIELEVEGFKQMQYTETGLVGKKFRSWLLLGSLGLFIASYTSFLTPQSVVIFIAVLFFHEGGHLLAMKLFGYRDTSVLFVPFLGALATARKDDATLTQKFWISLAGPLPGLILGIGLAILAPFSSGYPDWVQKTSWTLIFLNLFNLLPIYPLDGGQIADLLLFSRFPYIGVLFKVFGVIILGFLGKDRPMMLLFAMLIAMGIPNSFRSAKINQKFQKELRLNPPIDQENILHFIFKYLKQLGYGNLPFSKRYTLVKGLIQQQYESRSKWKTRVFLLVIYCVTLLGGMVGILQAMAPSWVNLLTYYSQNSQQRLEQSRKNRQQQIELTTAALRANPNDVNAYIKRSRARLGLHDYKGALADYEQIIRLKPQDIQTRFIRARLRSQLKDYKGAIADANYVIQLNPKQPQAYMLRSEIRRHLGDNQGAIADTQTASNLFKEAMDEEDPS
;
A
#
# COMPACT_ATOMS: atom_id res chain seq x y z
N MET A 1 -7.06 34.23 7.43
CA MET A 1 -5.62 34.35 7.74
C MET A 1 -4.99 33.03 8.19
N GLN A 2 -5.45 32.38 9.28
CA GLN A 2 -4.85 31.12 9.77
C GLN A 2 -4.81 29.96 8.75
N TYR A 3 -5.83 29.83 7.89
CA TYR A 3 -5.88 28.78 6.86
C TYR A 3 -4.81 28.91 5.74
N LEU A 4 -4.27 30.11 5.49
CA LEU A 4 -3.24 30.34 4.47
C LEU A 4 -1.82 30.01 4.96
N ILE A 5 -1.62 29.94 6.28
CA ILE A 5 -0.31 29.63 6.89
C ILE A 5 0.07 28.17 6.62
N TYR A 6 -0.89 27.25 6.66
CA TYR A 6 -0.65 25.82 6.44
C TYR A 6 -0.07 25.47 5.06
N PRO A 7 -0.66 25.89 3.92
CA PRO A 7 -0.10 25.59 2.61
C PRO A 7 1.29 26.22 2.39
N ILE A 8 1.55 27.42 2.94
CA ILE A 8 2.86 28.06 2.88
C ILE A 8 3.88 27.27 3.72
N ALA A 9 3.54 26.92 4.96
CA ALA A 9 4.39 26.12 5.84
C ALA A 9 4.74 24.76 5.20
N ILE A 10 3.77 24.13 4.52
CA ILE A 10 3.99 22.87 3.80
C ILE A 10 4.89 23.05 2.59
N TYR A 11 4.67 24.10 1.80
CA TYR A 11 5.53 24.39 0.65
C TYR A 11 6.98 24.62 1.10
N VAL A 12 7.18 25.38 2.17
CA VAL A 12 8.49 25.59 2.81
C VAL A 12 9.05 24.26 3.30
N LEU A 13 8.27 23.46 4.03
CA LEU A 13 8.68 22.15 4.54
C LEU A 13 9.11 21.21 3.40
N LEU A 14 8.31 21.08 2.34
CA LEU A 14 8.63 20.25 1.18
C LEU A 14 9.90 20.72 0.47
N THR A 15 10.10 22.04 0.39
CA THR A 15 11.33 22.62 -0.16
C THR A 15 12.54 22.29 0.73
N VAL A 16 12.43 22.47 2.05
CA VAL A 16 13.48 22.12 3.02
C VAL A 16 13.81 20.63 2.94
N ILE A 17 12.79 19.75 2.91
CA ILE A 17 12.97 18.30 2.74
C ILE A 17 13.72 17.99 1.45
N ARG A 18 13.38 18.64 0.34
CA ARG A 18 14.08 18.45 -0.94
C ARG A 18 15.56 18.85 -0.86
N TYR A 19 15.87 20.00 -0.24
CA TYR A 19 17.26 20.42 -0.02
C TYR A 19 18.00 19.46 0.92
N LEU A 20 17.33 18.99 1.96
CA LEU A 20 17.88 18.02 2.91
C LEU A 20 18.21 16.69 2.27
N ILE A 21 17.32 16.16 1.43
CA ILE A 21 17.55 14.91 0.69
C ILE A 21 18.76 15.06 -0.23
N LEU A 22 18.85 16.19 -0.96
CA LEU A 22 20.00 16.46 -1.82
C LEU A 22 21.30 16.58 -1.02
N PHE A 23 21.26 17.28 0.13
CA PHE A 23 22.39 17.39 1.05
C PHE A 23 22.86 16.02 1.53
N LEU A 24 21.94 15.15 1.95
CA LEU A 24 22.26 13.80 2.42
C LEU A 24 22.83 12.92 1.31
N LEU A 25 22.24 12.98 0.10
CA LEU A 25 22.73 12.27 -1.08
C LEU A 25 24.20 12.63 -1.39
N LEU A 26 24.52 13.93 -1.36
CA LEU A 26 25.87 14.41 -1.62
C LEU A 26 26.84 14.06 -0.49
N CYS A 27 26.43 14.19 0.78
CA CYS A 27 27.25 13.78 1.93
C CYS A 27 27.55 12.27 1.98
N LYS A 28 26.66 11.44 1.44
CA LYS A 28 26.85 9.99 1.28
C LYS A 28 27.72 9.64 0.07
N SER A 29 27.82 10.55 -0.91
CA SER A 29 28.58 10.30 -2.13
C SER A 29 30.07 10.23 -1.83
N HIS A 30 30.71 9.17 -2.31
CA HIS A 30 32.14 8.96 -2.17
C HIS A 30 32.83 9.29 -3.48
N ILE A 31 33.97 9.98 -3.38
CA ILE A 31 34.84 10.32 -4.49
C ILE A 31 36.01 9.33 -4.52
N GLN A 32 36.46 8.96 -5.70
CA GLN A 32 37.61 8.10 -5.95
C GLN A 32 38.41 8.64 -7.13
N TYR A 33 39.65 8.19 -7.27
CA TYR A 33 40.41 8.44 -8.49
C TYR A 33 39.78 7.66 -9.65
N PRO A 34 39.48 8.33 -10.77
CA PRO A 34 38.92 7.64 -11.92
C PRO A 34 40.01 6.83 -12.62
N LYS A 35 39.59 5.75 -13.27
CA LYS A 35 40.47 4.91 -14.10
C LYS A 35 39.90 4.87 -15.50
N TYR A 36 40.76 5.01 -16.50
CA TYR A 36 40.37 5.02 -17.91
C TYR A 36 41.22 4.02 -18.67
N GLN A 37 40.57 3.15 -19.44
CA GLN A 37 41.25 2.14 -20.24
C GLN A 37 40.59 2.03 -21.61
N ILE A 38 41.43 2.05 -22.66
CA ILE A 38 40.97 1.78 -24.02
C ILE A 38 40.67 0.29 -24.16
N THR A 39 39.56 -0.01 -24.80
CA THR A 39 39.07 -1.38 -25.00
C THR A 39 38.73 -1.64 -26.45
N LYS A 40 38.83 -2.92 -26.85
CA LYS A 40 38.41 -3.35 -28.18
C LYS A 40 36.88 -3.41 -28.25
N ALA A 41 36.35 -3.25 -29.45
CA ALA A 41 34.91 -3.34 -29.68
C ALA A 41 34.33 -4.66 -29.16
N ASP A 42 35.03 -5.79 -29.29
CA ASP A 42 34.51 -7.12 -28.95
C ASP A 42 34.11 -7.28 -27.48
N THR A 43 34.71 -6.52 -26.56
CA THR A 43 34.38 -6.58 -25.12
C THR A 43 33.15 -5.74 -24.74
N VAL A 44 32.70 -4.86 -25.63
CA VAL A 44 31.54 -3.99 -25.37
C VAL A 44 30.25 -4.80 -25.60
N PRO A 45 29.30 -4.77 -24.65
CA PRO A 45 28.00 -5.41 -24.83
C PRO A 45 27.29 -5.02 -26.14
N ILE A 46 26.66 -6.00 -26.80
CA ILE A 46 26.04 -5.83 -28.12
C ILE A 46 24.98 -4.72 -28.10
N TYR A 47 24.08 -4.72 -27.10
CA TYR A 47 23.03 -3.70 -26.98
C TYR A 47 23.57 -2.27 -26.86
N LEU A 48 24.77 -2.08 -26.28
CA LEU A 48 25.42 -0.77 -26.19
C LEU A 48 25.94 -0.32 -27.55
N LYS A 49 26.54 -1.24 -28.33
CA LYS A 49 27.01 -0.94 -29.70
C LYS A 49 25.86 -0.48 -30.58
N ASP A 50 24.71 -1.15 -30.49
CA ASP A 50 23.51 -0.81 -31.26
C ASP A 50 22.98 0.57 -30.89
N LEU A 51 22.93 0.89 -29.59
CA LEU A 51 22.55 2.22 -29.12
C LEU A 51 23.48 3.32 -29.64
N PHE A 52 24.80 3.08 -29.59
CA PHE A 52 25.80 4.04 -30.01
C PHE A 52 25.77 4.36 -31.52
N GLN A 53 25.12 3.55 -32.36
CA GLN A 53 24.95 3.86 -33.79
C GLN A 53 24.21 5.18 -34.03
N THR A 54 23.26 5.54 -33.16
CA THR A 54 22.49 6.79 -33.30
C THR A 54 23.38 8.03 -33.17
N PRO A 55 24.15 8.22 -32.08
CA PRO A 55 25.04 9.36 -31.93
C PRO A 55 26.23 9.29 -32.89
N ILE A 56 26.70 8.11 -33.32
CA ILE A 56 27.72 8.00 -34.38
C ILE A 56 27.25 8.70 -35.65
N LYS A 57 26.06 8.34 -36.17
CA LYS A 57 25.49 8.95 -37.38
C LYS A 57 25.27 10.45 -37.25
N GLU A 58 24.98 10.95 -36.05
CA GLU A 58 24.83 12.39 -35.80
C GLU A 58 26.20 13.10 -35.82
N LEU A 59 27.21 12.54 -35.15
CA LEU A 59 28.53 13.14 -35.01
C LEU A 59 29.40 12.99 -36.27
N GLU A 60 29.18 11.97 -37.11
CA GLU A 60 29.80 11.83 -38.43
C GLU A 60 29.49 13.02 -39.34
N LYS A 61 28.27 13.59 -39.24
CA LYS A 61 27.90 14.81 -39.97
C LYS A 61 28.75 16.03 -39.56
N PHE A 62 29.35 15.98 -38.38
CA PHE A 62 30.25 17.01 -37.88
C PHE A 62 31.74 16.69 -38.12
N GLY A 63 32.05 15.58 -38.81
CA GLY A 63 33.43 15.17 -39.13
C GLY A 63 34.11 14.31 -38.06
N PHE A 64 33.37 13.79 -37.08
CA PHE A 64 33.89 12.83 -36.12
C PHE A 64 33.83 11.41 -36.67
N LEU A 65 34.91 10.66 -36.50
CA LEU A 65 34.95 9.24 -36.85
C LEU A 65 35.09 8.39 -35.57
N PRO A 66 34.32 7.31 -35.41
CA PRO A 66 34.46 6.41 -34.26
C PRO A 66 35.86 5.78 -34.28
N CYS A 67 36.57 5.83 -33.16
CA CYS A 67 37.94 5.32 -33.08
C CYS A 67 38.10 4.21 -32.06
N SER A 68 37.47 4.31 -30.88
CA SER A 68 37.59 3.28 -29.85
C SER A 68 36.46 3.35 -28.80
N TYR A 69 36.49 2.44 -27.84
CA TYR A 69 35.65 2.47 -26.65
C TYR A 69 36.50 2.65 -25.41
N LEU A 70 36.04 3.51 -24.52
CA LEU A 70 36.67 3.80 -23.24
C LEU A 70 35.90 3.07 -22.14
N GLN A 71 36.58 2.15 -21.48
CA GLN A 71 36.09 1.58 -20.23
C GLN A 71 36.60 2.43 -19.08
N TYR A 72 35.70 2.87 -18.19
CA TYR A 72 36.08 3.77 -17.12
C TYR A 72 35.41 3.50 -15.78
N GLN A 73 36.13 3.87 -14.73
CA GLN A 73 35.62 4.00 -13.38
C GLN A 73 35.39 5.50 -13.09
N PRO A 74 34.15 5.91 -12.76
CA PRO A 74 33.81 7.33 -12.54
C PRO A 74 34.47 7.89 -11.27
N ILE A 75 34.58 9.22 -11.20
CA ILE A 75 35.05 9.96 -10.01
C ILE A 75 34.12 9.71 -8.81
N THR A 76 32.80 9.64 -9.03
CA THR A 76 31.84 9.32 -7.97
C THR A 76 31.58 7.82 -7.94
N LYS A 77 31.79 7.18 -6.77
CA LYS A 77 31.53 5.75 -6.58
C LYS A 77 30.08 5.41 -6.91
N ALA A 78 29.89 4.49 -7.86
CA ALA A 78 28.59 4.05 -8.35
C ALA A 78 28.31 2.58 -8.01
N TYR A 79 27.08 2.13 -8.28
CA TYR A 79 26.66 0.73 -8.09
C TYR A 79 27.49 -0.23 -8.95
N GLU A 80 27.66 0.09 -10.23
CA GLU A 80 28.62 -0.58 -11.11
C GLU A 80 29.91 0.24 -11.19
N GLN A 81 31.04 -0.44 -10.98
CA GLN A 81 32.35 0.22 -10.99
C GLN A 81 32.86 0.50 -12.40
N THR A 82 32.32 -0.18 -13.42
CA THR A 82 32.88 -0.18 -14.77
C THR A 82 31.81 0.26 -15.76
N ASN A 83 32.07 1.35 -16.49
CA ASN A 83 31.15 1.94 -17.45
C ASN A 83 31.82 2.03 -18.82
N TRP A 84 31.03 2.18 -19.88
CA TRP A 84 31.52 2.28 -21.25
C TRP A 84 31.18 3.64 -21.85
N GLU A 85 32.14 4.23 -22.56
CA GLU A 85 31.97 5.44 -23.37
C GLU A 85 32.42 5.15 -24.80
N LEU A 86 31.68 5.67 -25.77
CA LEU A 86 32.14 5.69 -27.15
C LEU A 86 33.08 6.89 -27.34
N LEU A 87 34.23 6.66 -27.98
CA LEU A 87 35.20 7.68 -28.32
C LEU A 87 35.21 7.91 -29.84
N LEU A 88 35.01 9.16 -30.25
CA LEU A 88 35.14 9.60 -31.63
C LEU A 88 36.17 10.72 -31.76
N TYR A 89 36.86 10.76 -32.90
CA TYR A 89 37.93 11.72 -33.14
C TYR A 89 37.66 12.57 -34.38
N HIS A 90 37.87 13.87 -34.25
CA HIS A 90 37.79 14.84 -35.33
C HIS A 90 39.20 15.25 -35.78
N LYS A 91 39.66 14.66 -36.89
CA LYS A 91 41.05 14.79 -37.36
C LYS A 91 41.49 16.24 -37.62
N ALA A 92 40.66 17.06 -38.26
CA ALA A 92 41.06 18.42 -38.66
C ALA A 92 41.26 19.38 -37.47
N LEU A 93 40.39 19.28 -36.45
CA LEU A 93 40.42 20.13 -35.26
C LEU A 93 41.18 19.51 -34.08
N LYS A 94 41.63 18.25 -34.20
CA LYS A 94 42.32 17.49 -33.16
C LYS A 94 41.50 17.41 -31.86
N SER A 95 40.19 17.26 -32.02
CA SER A 95 39.21 17.22 -30.93
C SER A 95 38.61 15.83 -30.80
N TYR A 96 38.27 15.44 -29.58
CA TYR A 96 37.55 14.22 -29.28
C TYR A 96 36.12 14.52 -28.87
N ALA A 97 35.20 13.63 -29.24
CA ALA A 97 33.86 13.57 -28.69
C ALA A 97 33.74 12.26 -27.89
N THR A 98 33.24 12.35 -26.66
CA THR A 98 32.83 11.17 -25.91
C THR A 98 31.31 11.10 -25.87
N VAL A 99 30.78 9.88 -25.93
CA VAL A 99 29.35 9.62 -25.80
C VAL A 99 29.13 8.62 -24.67
N VAL A 100 28.37 9.05 -23.67
CA VAL A 100 28.04 8.29 -22.46
C VAL A 100 26.54 8.10 -22.38
N ILE A 101 26.08 6.93 -21.92
CA ILE A 101 24.67 6.73 -21.63
C ILE A 101 24.35 7.32 -20.25
N ARG A 102 23.32 8.15 -20.19
CA ARG A 102 22.88 8.79 -18.95
C ARG A 102 22.41 7.76 -17.93
N ARG A 103 22.91 7.91 -16.70
CA ARG A 103 22.40 7.24 -15.50
C ARG A 103 21.00 7.79 -15.23
N LEU A 104 19.96 6.96 -15.32
CA LEU A 104 18.53 7.33 -15.45
C LEU A 104 18.13 7.74 -16.88
N ALA A 105 18.39 6.84 -17.82
CA ALA A 105 18.02 6.97 -19.23
C ALA A 105 16.57 7.42 -19.43
N GLU A 106 16.39 8.52 -20.16
CA GLU A 106 15.09 8.95 -20.68
C GLU A 106 15.06 8.78 -22.21
N PRO A 107 13.93 8.36 -22.82
CA PRO A 107 13.85 8.13 -24.26
C PRO A 107 14.23 9.35 -25.11
N VAL A 108 13.97 10.55 -24.60
CA VAL A 108 14.24 11.84 -25.26
C VAL A 108 15.64 12.39 -24.97
N ASN A 109 16.38 11.76 -24.05
CA ASN A 109 17.66 12.26 -23.56
C ASN A 109 18.49 11.10 -23.01
N LEU A 110 18.90 10.21 -23.90
CA LEU A 110 19.65 9.00 -23.55
C LEU A 110 21.16 9.25 -23.43
N PHE A 111 21.70 10.11 -24.28
CA PHE A 111 23.14 10.32 -24.38
C PHE A 111 23.59 11.64 -23.76
N ASP A 112 24.77 11.56 -23.14
CA ASP A 112 25.62 12.69 -22.84
C ASP A 112 26.76 12.74 -23.83
N ILE A 113 26.89 13.87 -24.51
CA ILE A 113 27.96 14.12 -25.46
C ILE A 113 28.84 15.22 -24.89
N GLU A 114 30.14 14.99 -24.88
CA GLU A 114 31.13 15.93 -24.37
C GLU A 114 32.26 16.08 -25.37
N PHE A 115 32.73 17.32 -25.57
CA PHE A 115 33.80 17.62 -26.53
C PHE A 115 35.07 18.04 -25.80
N TYR A 116 36.19 17.47 -26.23
CA TYR A 116 37.50 17.60 -25.60
C TYR A 116 38.53 18.07 -26.61
N THR A 117 39.30 19.09 -26.27
CA THR A 117 40.53 19.45 -27.01
C THR A 117 41.66 19.71 -26.02
N PHE A 118 42.73 18.92 -26.11
CA PHE A 118 43.94 19.10 -25.32
C PHE A 118 44.94 20.01 -26.04
N PHE A 119 45.63 20.86 -25.29
CA PHE A 119 46.68 21.75 -25.80
C PHE A 119 48.06 21.30 -25.33
N LYS A 120 49.11 21.73 -26.03
CA LYS A 120 50.52 21.38 -25.68
C LYS A 120 50.93 21.85 -24.28
N ASP A 121 50.33 22.91 -23.78
CA ASP A 121 50.56 23.45 -22.43
C ASP A 121 49.80 22.70 -21.32
N ARG A 122 49.19 21.55 -21.65
CA ARG A 122 48.35 20.71 -20.77
C ARG A 122 47.01 21.34 -20.38
N THR A 123 46.60 22.44 -21.02
CA THR A 123 45.24 22.95 -20.87
C THR A 123 44.25 22.00 -21.56
N LEU A 124 43.08 21.80 -20.95
CA LEU A 124 41.95 21.09 -21.55
C LEU A 124 40.81 22.08 -21.84
N LEU A 125 40.31 22.12 -23.08
CA LEU A 125 39.00 22.69 -23.39
C LEU A 125 37.96 21.57 -23.32
N LEU A 126 36.97 21.73 -22.43
CA LEU A 126 35.89 20.78 -22.21
C LEU A 126 34.54 21.48 -22.43
N THR A 127 33.74 21.01 -23.38
CA THR A 127 32.38 21.51 -23.61
C THR A 127 31.35 20.45 -23.23
N VAL A 128 30.57 20.76 -22.20
CA VAL A 128 29.48 19.92 -21.65
C VAL A 128 28.11 20.55 -21.91
N ASN A 129 27.05 19.82 -21.58
CA ASN A 129 25.68 20.29 -21.75
C ASN A 129 24.77 19.97 -20.56
N GLY A 130 24.50 21.01 -19.77
CA GLY A 130 23.73 20.95 -18.53
C GLY A 130 24.41 20.16 -17.43
N LYS A 131 25.73 20.31 -17.24
CA LYS A 131 26.51 19.48 -16.28
C LYS A 131 27.49 20.23 -15.39
N GLN A 132 27.90 21.44 -15.73
CA GLN A 132 28.93 22.19 -14.98
C GLN A 132 28.52 22.43 -13.53
N HIS A 133 27.22 22.56 -13.27
CA HIS A 133 26.69 22.71 -11.92
C HIS A 133 26.96 21.50 -11.01
N GLY A 134 27.32 20.34 -11.58
CA GLY A 134 27.75 19.15 -10.83
C GLY A 134 29.22 19.18 -10.41
N LEU A 135 30.04 20.09 -10.96
CA LEU A 135 31.44 20.24 -10.56
C LEU A 135 31.54 20.85 -9.15
N ILE A 136 32.47 20.33 -8.37
CA ILE A 136 32.75 20.76 -7.01
C ILE A 136 34.05 21.55 -7.07
N GLY A 137 33.98 22.86 -6.82
CA GLY A 137 35.18 23.69 -6.84
C GLY A 137 35.79 23.88 -8.23
N GLU A 138 37.09 24.19 -8.25
CA GLU A 138 37.79 24.56 -9.48
C GLU A 138 38.42 23.33 -10.13
N PHE A 139 38.24 23.23 -11.45
CA PHE A 139 38.88 22.23 -12.29
C PHE A 139 40.19 22.81 -12.84
N PRO A 140 41.36 22.48 -12.25
CA PRO A 140 42.64 23.08 -12.64
C PRO A 140 42.94 22.83 -14.12
N ASN A 141 43.60 23.80 -14.76
CA ASN A 141 44.05 23.74 -16.16
C ASN A 141 42.95 23.32 -17.16
N THR A 142 41.68 23.63 -16.85
CA THR A 142 40.54 23.23 -17.67
C THR A 142 39.62 24.42 -17.92
N ILE A 143 39.33 24.68 -19.19
CA ILE A 143 38.32 25.64 -19.63
C ILE A 143 37.04 24.85 -19.86
N VAL A 144 36.06 25.02 -18.96
CA VAL A 144 34.77 24.32 -19.04
C VAL A 144 33.72 25.25 -19.64
N GLN A 145 33.07 24.80 -20.71
CA GLN A 145 31.91 25.46 -21.31
C GLN A 145 30.66 24.63 -21.10
N ASP A 146 29.56 25.25 -20.67
CA ASP A 146 28.28 24.58 -20.47
C ASP A 146 27.16 25.27 -21.24
N VAL A 147 26.59 24.57 -22.23
CA VAL A 147 25.79 25.20 -23.31
C VAL A 147 24.28 25.22 -23.02
N TYR A 148 23.77 24.32 -22.19
CA TYR A 148 22.33 24.16 -21.87
C TYR A 148 21.39 24.17 -23.10
N THR A 149 21.68 23.35 -24.11
CA THR A 149 20.94 23.30 -25.38
C THR A 149 20.29 21.93 -25.64
N SER A 150 19.19 21.91 -26.39
CA SER A 150 18.57 20.66 -26.86
C SER A 150 19.28 20.06 -28.08
N LYS A 151 20.06 20.85 -28.84
CA LYS A 151 20.68 20.47 -30.11
C LYS A 151 22.19 20.26 -29.98
N VAL A 152 22.69 19.10 -30.42
CA VAL A 152 24.13 18.77 -30.39
C VAL A 152 24.94 19.69 -31.29
N SER A 153 24.39 20.10 -32.45
CA SER A 153 25.05 21.03 -33.37
C SER A 153 25.41 22.36 -32.72
N VAL A 154 24.54 22.91 -31.86
CA VAL A 154 24.79 24.16 -31.13
C VAL A 154 25.89 23.96 -30.08
N GLN A 155 25.90 22.80 -29.41
CA GLN A 155 26.95 22.45 -28.46
C GLN A 155 28.31 22.34 -29.17
N TRP A 156 28.35 21.68 -30.33
CA TRP A 156 29.56 21.54 -31.13
C TRP A 156 30.06 22.88 -31.67
N GLN A 157 29.17 23.71 -32.23
CA GLN A 157 29.52 25.05 -32.71
C GLN A 157 30.16 25.89 -31.60
N THR A 158 29.60 25.82 -30.38
CA THR A 158 30.16 26.52 -29.21
C THR A 158 31.59 26.08 -28.90
N HIS A 159 31.88 24.78 -29.01
CA HIS A 159 33.24 24.25 -28.84
C HIS A 159 34.17 24.77 -29.93
N GLN A 160 33.74 24.78 -31.19
CA GLN A 160 34.52 25.27 -32.32
C GLN A 160 34.84 26.76 -32.19
N ASP A 161 33.88 27.58 -31.78
CA ASP A 161 34.06 29.02 -31.64
C ASP A 161 35.09 29.34 -30.53
N CYS A 162 35.03 28.62 -29.42
CA CYS A 162 36.03 28.74 -28.36
C CYS A 162 37.40 28.23 -28.79
N LEU A 163 37.44 27.09 -29.48
CA LEU A 163 38.68 26.54 -30.01
C LEU A 163 39.37 27.53 -30.95
N LYS A 164 38.63 28.16 -31.88
CA LYS A 164 39.16 29.19 -32.79
C LYS A 164 39.81 30.34 -32.01
N GLN A 165 39.12 30.86 -30.98
CA GLN A 165 39.67 31.93 -30.14
C GLN A 165 40.97 31.49 -29.45
N LEU A 166 41.01 30.28 -28.88
CA LEU A 166 42.17 29.75 -28.16
C LEU A 166 43.34 29.41 -29.09
N THR A 167 43.09 28.98 -30.33
CA THR A 167 44.15 28.62 -31.29
C THR A 167 45.04 29.79 -31.70
N THR A 168 44.65 31.03 -31.40
CA THR A 168 45.51 32.21 -31.56
C THR A 168 46.70 32.23 -30.60
N SER A 169 46.58 31.57 -29.44
CA SER A 169 47.59 31.58 -28.37
C SER A 169 48.02 30.19 -27.89
N LYS A 170 47.24 29.14 -28.16
CA LYS A 170 47.51 27.76 -27.74
C LYS A 170 47.50 26.79 -28.92
N THR A 171 48.43 25.83 -28.95
CA THR A 171 48.48 24.80 -30.00
C THR A 171 47.76 23.53 -29.58
N ALA A 172 46.75 23.11 -30.34
CA ALA A 172 46.01 21.86 -30.12
C ALA A 172 46.89 20.62 -30.37
N CYS A 173 46.74 19.60 -29.50
CA CYS A 173 47.51 18.37 -29.53
C CYS A 173 46.68 17.23 -30.14
N GLY A 174 47.22 16.58 -31.17
CA GLY A 174 46.60 15.38 -31.76
C GLY A 174 47.07 14.15 -30.99
N LEU A 175 46.31 13.75 -29.98
CA LEU A 175 46.60 12.57 -29.15
C LEU A 175 46.08 11.29 -29.84
N SER A 176 46.77 10.16 -29.68
CA SER A 176 46.16 8.84 -29.98
C SER A 176 45.06 8.52 -28.96
N PRO A 177 44.17 7.55 -29.21
CA PRO A 177 43.17 7.12 -28.24
C PRO A 177 43.75 6.75 -26.87
N GLU A 178 44.88 6.04 -26.85
CA GLU A 178 45.57 5.63 -25.62
C GLU A 178 46.16 6.84 -24.88
N SER A 179 46.83 7.73 -25.62
CA SER A 179 47.36 8.97 -25.04
C SER A 179 46.25 9.90 -24.55
N PHE A 180 45.09 9.91 -25.22
CA PHE A 180 43.90 10.66 -24.80
C PHE A 180 43.36 10.09 -23.48
N ALA A 181 43.18 8.78 -23.36
CA ALA A 181 42.73 8.14 -22.13
C ALA A 181 43.67 8.42 -20.95
N GLN A 182 44.99 8.35 -21.18
CA GLN A 182 46.00 8.69 -20.17
C GLN A 182 45.95 10.17 -19.79
N ALA A 183 45.87 11.08 -20.76
CA ALA A 183 45.76 12.52 -20.51
C ALA A 183 44.49 12.85 -19.71
N LEU A 184 43.37 12.23 -20.04
CA LEU A 184 42.10 12.37 -19.32
C LEU A 184 42.22 11.85 -17.88
N GLN A 185 42.85 10.68 -17.68
CA GLN A 185 43.09 10.14 -16.35
C GLN A 185 43.95 11.07 -15.49
N ILE A 186 45.03 11.62 -16.05
CA ILE A 186 45.90 12.58 -15.36
C ILE A 186 45.10 13.83 -14.98
N GLN A 187 44.34 14.39 -15.93
CA GLN A 187 43.57 15.61 -15.73
C GLN A 187 42.49 15.44 -14.64
N MET A 188 41.72 14.36 -14.71
CA MET A 188 40.66 14.07 -13.74
C MET A 188 41.20 13.69 -12.37
N SER A 189 42.32 12.96 -12.31
CA SER A 189 43.00 12.67 -11.04
C SER A 189 43.59 13.94 -10.42
N GLY A 190 44.13 14.84 -11.23
CA GLY A 190 44.60 16.15 -10.79
C GLY A 190 43.48 17.00 -10.18
N TYR A 191 42.27 16.91 -10.71
CA TYR A 191 41.09 17.56 -10.12
C TYR A 191 40.73 16.96 -8.74
N VAL A 192 40.72 15.64 -8.59
CA VAL A 192 40.48 15.00 -7.27
C VAL A 192 41.57 15.41 -6.26
N SER A 193 42.84 15.43 -6.67
CA SER A 193 43.95 15.90 -5.85
C SER A 193 43.81 17.37 -5.45
N ASN A 194 43.35 18.24 -6.36
CA ASN A 194 43.08 19.65 -6.05
C ASN A 194 41.95 19.80 -5.03
N LEU A 195 40.90 18.99 -5.13
CA LEU A 195 39.81 18.98 -4.16
C LEU A 195 40.29 18.56 -2.76
N ALA A 196 41.16 17.56 -2.69
CA ALA A 196 41.75 17.12 -1.43
C ALA A 196 42.67 18.21 -0.85
N LYS A 197 43.53 18.81 -1.68
CA LYS A 197 44.44 19.89 -1.28
C LYS A 197 43.70 21.12 -0.75
N THR A 198 42.56 21.47 -1.36
CA THR A 198 41.73 22.62 -0.94
C THR A 198 40.77 22.30 0.21
N GLY A 199 40.84 21.09 0.80
CA GLY A 199 39.99 20.67 1.92
C GLY A 199 38.51 20.49 1.56
N LYS A 200 38.17 20.44 0.26
CA LYS A 200 36.79 20.24 -0.20
C LYS A 200 36.34 18.79 -0.04
N ILE A 201 37.29 17.85 -0.08
CA ILE A 201 37.11 16.43 0.19
C ILE A 201 38.16 15.95 1.19
N SER A 202 37.85 14.90 1.95
CA SER A 202 38.76 14.31 2.95
C SER A 202 38.86 12.79 2.79
N PRO A 203 40.04 12.17 2.95
CA PRO A 203 40.20 10.73 2.81
C PRO A 203 39.45 9.96 3.91
N ILE A 204 38.93 8.79 3.57
CA ILE A 204 38.23 7.89 4.48
C ILE A 204 39.22 6.82 4.95
N LYS A 205 39.47 6.78 6.27
CA LYS A 205 40.44 5.85 6.87
C LYS A 205 40.18 4.40 6.44
N GLY A 206 41.24 3.72 5.99
CA GLY A 206 41.19 2.32 5.57
C GLY A 206 40.62 2.08 4.16
N THR A 207 40.44 3.13 3.35
CA THR A 207 39.94 3.01 1.96
C THR A 207 40.66 3.99 1.03
N GLU A 208 40.59 3.75 -0.28
CA GLU A 208 41.05 4.71 -1.33
C GLU A 208 40.00 5.80 -1.65
N LEU A 209 38.97 5.94 -0.81
CA LEU A 209 37.83 6.82 -1.06
C LEU A 209 37.96 8.14 -0.29
N PHE A 210 37.33 9.17 -0.85
CA PHE A 210 37.20 10.48 -0.25
C PHE A 210 35.72 10.78 0.05
N GLN A 211 35.48 11.47 1.16
CA GLN A 211 34.18 12.03 1.50
C GLN A 211 34.15 13.52 1.18
N ILE A 212 33.02 14.01 0.65
CA ILE A 212 32.83 15.44 0.43
C ILE A 212 32.60 16.14 1.77
N HIS A 213 33.32 17.24 2.02
CA HIS A 213 33.14 18.01 3.23
C HIS A 213 31.76 18.66 3.27
N TRP A 214 31.07 18.62 4.43
CA TRP A 214 29.67 19.04 4.55
C TRP A 214 29.43 20.52 4.18
N LEU A 215 30.39 21.41 4.49
CA LEU A 215 30.34 22.82 4.05
C LEU A 215 30.38 22.96 2.53
N THR A 216 31.19 22.14 1.86
CA THR A 216 31.28 22.12 0.39
C THR A 216 29.95 21.67 -0.20
N VAL A 217 29.32 20.64 0.39
CA VAL A 217 27.98 20.20 -0.01
C VAL A 217 26.99 21.36 0.14
N LEU A 218 26.93 22.00 1.31
CA LEU A 218 26.00 23.09 1.60
C LEU A 218 26.12 24.24 0.59
N ARG A 219 27.35 24.67 0.29
CA ARG A 219 27.63 25.72 -0.71
C ARG A 219 27.25 25.32 -2.14
N SER A 220 27.29 24.03 -2.45
CA SER A 220 26.98 23.50 -3.79
C SER A 220 25.48 23.27 -4.01
N LEU A 221 24.65 23.20 -2.96
CA LEU A 221 23.22 22.91 -3.08
C LEU A 221 22.46 23.91 -3.96
N ASN A 222 22.65 25.20 -3.76
CA ASN A 222 21.92 26.21 -4.53
C ASN A 222 22.36 26.23 -6.01
N PRO A 223 23.67 26.28 -6.35
CA PRO A 223 24.12 26.12 -7.73
C PRO A 223 23.61 24.83 -8.40
N MET A 224 23.70 23.68 -7.70
CA MET A 224 23.21 22.40 -8.23
C MET A 224 21.70 22.40 -8.47
N THR A 225 20.90 22.94 -7.56
CA THR A 225 19.44 23.00 -7.72
C THR A 225 19.03 23.92 -8.87
N GLN A 226 19.70 25.07 -9.03
CA GLN A 226 19.46 25.97 -10.16
C GLN A 226 19.91 25.37 -11.50
N GLY A 227 21.09 24.75 -11.54
CA GLY A 227 21.61 24.07 -12.72
C GLY A 227 20.72 22.90 -13.15
N ASN A 228 20.25 22.09 -12.20
CA ASN A 228 19.29 21.01 -12.47
C ASN A 228 17.96 21.54 -13.01
N LYS A 229 17.47 22.70 -12.55
CA LYS A 229 16.27 23.35 -13.13
C LYS A 229 16.51 23.76 -14.58
N LYS A 230 17.67 24.33 -14.90
CA LYS A 230 18.05 24.68 -16.28
C LYS A 230 18.16 23.43 -17.17
N ALA A 231 18.81 22.38 -16.68
CA ALA A 231 18.92 21.10 -17.39
C ALA A 231 17.55 20.42 -17.62
N ALA A 232 16.62 20.53 -16.66
CA ALA A 232 15.27 20.03 -16.82
C ALA A 232 14.48 20.74 -17.93
N ASN A 233 14.78 22.02 -18.22
CA ASN A 233 14.18 22.73 -19.35
C ASN A 233 14.61 22.14 -20.70
N ILE A 234 15.85 21.67 -20.82
CA ILE A 234 16.35 20.97 -22.01
C ILE A 234 15.49 19.73 -22.28
N ILE A 235 15.28 18.92 -21.24
CA ILE A 235 14.43 17.72 -21.32
C ILE A 235 13.00 18.09 -21.72
N LYS A 236 12.44 19.16 -21.13
CA LYS A 236 11.10 19.65 -21.47
C LYS A 236 10.98 20.04 -22.94
N GLN A 237 11.97 20.75 -23.48
CA GLN A 237 12.03 21.11 -24.91
C GLN A 237 12.10 19.87 -25.80
N ARG A 238 12.98 18.91 -25.49
CA ARG A 238 13.09 17.66 -26.26
C ARG A 238 11.79 16.85 -26.23
N ARG A 239 11.08 16.82 -25.10
CA ARG A 239 9.74 16.18 -25.02
C ARG A 239 8.69 16.89 -25.88
N GLN A 240 8.78 18.20 -26.06
CA GLN A 240 7.88 18.93 -26.96
C GLN A 240 8.21 18.61 -28.43
N GLN A 241 9.50 18.61 -28.78
CA GLN A 241 9.96 18.24 -30.13
C GLN A 241 9.60 16.80 -30.48
N ALA A 242 9.71 15.87 -29.51
CA ALA A 242 9.35 14.47 -29.70
C ALA A 242 7.86 14.23 -30.03
N LYS A 243 6.98 15.23 -29.84
CA LYS A 243 5.58 15.15 -30.27
C LYS A 243 5.40 15.32 -31.77
N THR A 244 6.29 16.08 -32.41
CA THR A 244 6.27 16.37 -33.85
C THR A 244 7.28 15.52 -34.61
N ASP A 245 8.38 15.13 -33.96
CA ASP A 245 9.45 14.34 -34.54
C ASP A 245 9.74 13.11 -33.66
N SER A 246 9.21 11.96 -34.09
CA SER A 246 9.39 10.70 -33.36
C SER A 246 10.83 10.17 -33.42
N SER A 247 11.69 10.68 -34.29
CA SER A 247 13.09 10.23 -34.40
C SER A 247 13.94 10.60 -33.16
N ILE A 248 13.47 11.57 -32.38
CA ILE A 248 14.09 11.99 -31.11
C ILE A 248 13.90 10.91 -30.02
N LEU A 249 12.88 10.07 -30.14
CA LEU A 249 12.61 9.01 -29.17
C LEU A 249 13.51 7.81 -29.46
N GLN A 250 14.38 7.51 -28.51
CA GLN A 250 15.20 6.32 -28.55
C GLN A 250 14.60 5.23 -27.67
N GLU A 251 14.56 4.02 -28.21
CA GLU A 251 14.18 2.87 -27.42
C GLU A 251 15.29 2.55 -26.41
N ILE A 252 14.93 2.45 -25.14
CA ILE A 252 15.86 2.08 -24.07
C ILE A 252 15.84 0.55 -23.92
N PRO A 253 16.94 -0.19 -24.15
CA PRO A 253 17.04 -1.62 -23.87
C PRO A 253 16.63 -1.99 -22.45
N ILE A 254 16.14 -3.22 -22.27
CA ILE A 254 15.64 -3.68 -20.96
C ILE A 254 16.78 -3.78 -19.95
N GLU A 255 17.97 -4.14 -20.42
CA GLU A 255 19.21 -4.25 -19.67
C GLU A 255 19.53 -2.93 -18.96
N LEU A 256 19.45 -1.81 -19.67
CA LEU A 256 19.65 -0.47 -19.09
C LEU A 256 18.58 -0.09 -18.07
N GLU A 257 17.33 -0.53 -18.25
CA GLU A 257 16.25 -0.27 -17.28
C GLU A 257 16.49 -1.05 -15.97
N VAL A 258 16.95 -2.29 -16.08
CA VAL A 258 17.31 -3.17 -14.96
C VAL A 258 18.52 -2.59 -14.20
N GLU A 259 19.58 -2.20 -14.92
CA GLU A 259 20.75 -1.52 -14.34
C GLU A 259 20.35 -0.24 -13.61
N GLY A 260 19.55 0.62 -14.26
CA GLY A 260 19.04 1.86 -13.67
C GLY A 260 18.21 1.62 -12.41
N PHE A 261 17.44 0.52 -12.36
CA PHE A 261 16.64 0.14 -11.20
C PHE A 261 17.53 -0.27 -10.02
N LYS A 262 18.51 -1.15 -10.27
CA LYS A 262 19.50 -1.58 -9.27
C LYS A 262 20.31 -0.39 -8.74
N GLN A 263 20.68 0.54 -9.63
CA GLN A 263 21.37 1.77 -9.26
C GLN A 263 20.51 2.67 -8.35
N MET A 264 19.25 2.92 -8.70
CA MET A 264 18.34 3.69 -7.83
C MET A 264 18.17 3.04 -6.46
N GLN A 265 18.03 1.72 -6.39
CA GLN A 265 17.99 1.00 -5.11
C GLN A 265 19.26 1.24 -4.29
N TYR A 266 20.45 1.15 -4.90
CA TYR A 266 21.73 1.41 -4.25
C TYR A 266 21.88 2.88 -3.78
N THR A 267 21.41 3.84 -4.57
CA THR A 267 21.42 5.24 -4.17
C THR A 267 20.51 5.47 -2.96
N GLU A 268 19.34 4.84 -2.93
CA GLU A 268 18.40 4.95 -1.82
C GLU A 268 18.88 4.26 -0.52
N THR A 269 19.71 3.21 -0.55
CA THR A 269 20.09 2.44 0.67
C THR A 269 20.94 3.26 1.63
N GLY A 270 20.67 3.29 2.94
CA GLY A 270 21.56 3.95 3.90
C GLY A 270 21.77 5.47 3.66
N LEU A 271 20.84 6.15 2.99
CA LEU A 271 20.88 7.62 2.77
C LEU A 271 21.09 8.43 4.05
N VAL A 272 20.55 7.91 5.15
CA VAL A 272 20.58 8.56 6.45
C VAL A 272 21.41 7.71 7.39
N GLY A 273 22.61 8.18 7.75
CA GLY A 273 23.47 7.51 8.73
C GLY A 273 22.88 7.54 10.14
N LYS A 274 23.33 6.62 11.02
CA LYS A 274 22.81 6.49 12.40
C LYS A 274 22.81 7.80 13.18
N LYS A 275 23.95 8.53 13.18
CA LYS A 275 24.07 9.83 13.87
C LYS A 275 23.08 10.87 13.35
N PHE A 276 22.92 10.97 12.03
CA PHE A 276 21.99 11.93 11.45
C PHE A 276 20.54 11.56 11.75
N ARG A 277 20.17 10.27 11.77
CA ARG A 277 18.83 9.84 12.18
C ARG A 277 18.48 10.29 13.58
N SER A 278 19.44 10.23 14.52
CA SER A 278 19.24 10.75 15.87
C SER A 278 18.96 12.26 15.88
N TRP A 279 19.73 13.05 15.12
CA TRP A 279 19.49 14.49 14.98
C TRP A 279 18.16 14.81 14.30
N LEU A 280 17.81 14.06 13.25
CA LEU A 280 16.53 14.20 12.55
C LEU A 280 15.36 13.88 13.49
N LEU A 281 15.46 12.82 14.29
CA LEU A 281 14.47 12.47 15.30
C LEU A 281 14.31 13.61 16.30
N LEU A 282 15.41 14.12 16.89
CA LEU A 282 15.36 15.22 17.86
C LEU A 282 14.79 16.51 17.26
N GLY A 283 15.23 16.89 16.06
CA GLY A 283 14.72 18.09 15.37
C GLY A 283 13.25 17.97 15.00
N SER A 284 12.84 16.81 14.48
CA SER A 284 11.44 16.53 14.14
C SER A 284 10.54 16.50 15.39
N LEU A 285 11.03 15.94 16.50
CA LEU A 285 10.34 15.92 17.79
C LEU A 285 10.17 17.33 18.36
N GLY A 286 11.18 18.19 18.25
CA GLY A 286 11.08 19.59 18.69
C GLY A 286 10.01 20.37 17.93
N LEU A 287 9.99 20.25 16.59
CA LEU A 287 8.94 20.84 15.75
C LEU A 287 7.56 20.26 16.06
N PHE A 288 7.49 18.96 16.34
CA PHE A 288 6.26 18.29 16.74
C PHE A 288 5.74 18.83 18.07
N ILE A 289 6.57 18.93 19.11
CA ILE A 289 6.19 19.52 20.40
C ILE A 289 5.65 20.94 20.20
N ALA A 290 6.38 21.78 19.49
CA ALA A 290 5.97 23.17 19.22
C ALA A 290 4.62 23.27 18.48
N SER A 291 4.25 22.25 17.70
CA SER A 291 2.97 22.21 17.00
C SER A 291 1.76 21.93 17.90
N TYR A 292 1.97 21.33 19.08
CA TYR A 292 0.90 20.93 20.00
C TYR A 292 0.81 21.77 21.28
N THR A 293 1.83 22.56 21.62
CA THR A 293 1.83 23.42 22.82
C THR A 293 0.70 24.47 22.82
N SER A 294 0.17 24.82 21.64
CA SER A 294 -0.97 25.73 21.50
C SER A 294 -2.34 25.05 21.69
N PHE A 295 -2.40 23.70 21.71
CA PHE A 295 -3.64 22.92 21.74
C PHE A 295 -3.80 22.06 23.00
N LEU A 296 -2.70 21.69 23.64
CA LEU A 296 -2.67 20.76 24.77
C LEU A 296 -1.90 21.38 25.95
N THR A 297 -2.28 21.00 27.17
CA THR A 297 -1.51 21.36 28.37
C THR A 297 -0.12 20.71 28.35
N PRO A 298 0.91 21.28 28.99
CA PRO A 298 2.25 20.69 29.01
C PRO A 298 2.28 19.23 29.48
N GLN A 299 1.47 18.90 30.48
CA GLN A 299 1.32 17.53 30.97
C GLN A 299 0.70 16.60 29.92
N SER A 300 -0.37 17.03 29.24
CA SER A 300 -1.00 16.26 28.16
C SER A 300 -0.07 16.07 26.97
N VAL A 301 0.77 17.06 26.64
CA VAL A 301 1.80 16.92 25.59
C VAL A 301 2.82 15.85 25.96
N VAL A 302 3.31 15.84 27.21
CA VAL A 302 4.26 14.83 27.69
C VAL A 302 3.65 13.43 27.65
N ILE A 303 2.40 13.27 28.14
CA ILE A 303 1.68 11.98 28.09
C ILE A 303 1.50 11.53 26.64
N PHE A 304 1.02 12.42 25.76
CA PHE A 304 0.78 12.11 24.35
C PHE A 304 2.07 11.66 23.65
N ILE A 305 3.19 12.35 23.89
CA ILE A 305 4.50 11.98 23.33
C ILE A 305 4.94 10.63 23.87
N ALA A 306 4.80 10.36 25.17
CA ALA A 306 5.17 9.07 25.76
C ALA A 306 4.36 7.92 25.15
N VAL A 307 3.05 8.10 24.99
CA VAL A 307 2.17 7.12 24.34
C VAL A 307 2.52 6.92 22.87
N LEU A 308 2.80 8.01 22.14
CA LEU A 308 3.20 7.94 20.74
C LEU A 308 4.55 7.24 20.58
N PHE A 309 5.53 7.49 21.46
CA PHE A 309 6.79 6.76 21.48
C PHE A 309 6.61 5.28 21.78
N PHE A 310 5.67 4.93 22.67
CA PHE A 310 5.35 3.54 22.95
C PHE A 310 4.75 2.85 21.72
N HIS A 311 3.83 3.52 21.03
CA HIS A 311 3.24 3.06 19.77
C HIS A 311 4.31 2.87 18.67
N GLU A 312 5.12 3.88 18.39
CA GLU A 312 6.17 3.76 17.35
C GLU A 312 7.30 2.81 17.75
N GLY A 313 7.58 2.72 19.04
CA GLY A 313 8.51 1.75 19.60
C GLY A 313 8.09 0.32 19.28
N GLY A 314 6.79 0.04 19.31
CA GLY A 314 6.21 -1.24 18.89
C GLY A 314 6.53 -1.58 17.43
N HIS A 315 6.27 -0.65 16.49
CA HIS A 315 6.64 -0.83 15.09
C HIS A 315 8.14 -1.05 14.90
N LEU A 316 8.97 -0.22 15.54
CA LEU A 316 10.43 -0.31 15.44
C LEU A 316 10.99 -1.64 15.96
N LEU A 317 10.45 -2.14 17.07
CA LEU A 317 10.83 -3.41 17.67
C LEU A 317 10.47 -4.56 16.73
N ALA A 318 9.23 -4.59 16.22
CA ALA A 318 8.80 -5.59 15.26
C ALA A 318 9.64 -5.56 13.97
N MET A 319 9.94 -4.37 13.45
CA MET A 319 10.82 -4.20 12.28
C MET A 319 12.20 -4.81 12.52
N LYS A 320 12.83 -4.53 13.68
CA LYS A 320 14.13 -5.13 14.04
C LYS A 320 14.06 -6.65 14.15
N LEU A 321 13.02 -7.19 14.81
CA LEU A 321 12.83 -8.63 14.96
C LEU A 321 12.68 -9.35 13.61
N PHE A 322 12.03 -8.71 12.63
CA PHE A 322 11.89 -9.27 11.28
C PHE A 322 13.07 -8.94 10.34
N GLY A 323 14.17 -8.38 10.85
CA GLY A 323 15.38 -8.11 10.06
C GLY A 323 15.27 -6.93 9.09
N TYR A 324 14.34 -6.00 9.33
CA TYR A 324 14.29 -4.76 8.56
C TYR A 324 15.54 -3.92 8.83
N ARG A 325 16.03 -3.28 7.78
CA ARG A 325 17.17 -2.36 7.83
C ARG A 325 16.68 -0.94 7.77
N ASP A 326 17.59 -0.02 8.04
CA ASP A 326 17.32 1.41 7.91
C ASP A 326 16.11 1.92 8.69
N THR A 327 15.84 1.37 9.88
CA THR A 327 14.74 1.81 10.73
C THR A 327 14.95 3.26 11.20
N SER A 328 13.90 4.07 11.13
CA SER A 328 13.84 5.44 11.64
C SER A 328 12.42 5.83 12.00
N VAL A 329 12.29 6.78 12.92
CA VAL A 329 11.02 7.45 13.23
C VAL A 329 11.20 8.92 12.89
N LEU A 330 10.19 9.49 12.22
CA LEU A 330 10.11 10.91 11.93
C LEU A 330 8.81 11.45 12.54
N PHE A 331 8.91 12.47 13.41
CA PHE A 331 7.74 13.16 13.91
C PHE A 331 7.29 14.22 12.89
N VAL A 332 6.06 14.12 12.43
CA VAL A 332 5.46 15.05 11.48
C VAL A 332 4.56 16.00 12.26
N PRO A 333 4.86 17.31 12.29
CA PRO A 333 4.03 18.31 12.96
C PRO A 333 2.56 18.15 12.59
N PHE A 334 1.67 18.22 13.60
CA PHE A 334 0.22 18.08 13.47
C PHE A 334 -0.33 16.73 12.96
N LEU A 335 0.51 15.78 12.52
CA LEU A 335 0.06 14.47 12.03
C LEU A 335 0.29 13.35 13.03
N GLY A 336 1.51 13.25 13.58
CA GLY A 336 1.91 12.11 14.39
C GLY A 336 3.37 11.74 14.14
N ALA A 337 3.72 10.49 14.37
CA ALA A 337 5.02 9.95 14.03
C ALA A 337 4.86 8.96 12.87
N LEU A 338 5.94 8.79 12.10
CA LEU A 338 6.02 7.84 11.01
C LEU A 338 7.26 6.97 11.21
N ALA A 339 7.04 5.70 11.54
CA ALA A 339 8.07 4.67 11.49
C ALA A 339 8.32 4.23 10.03
N THR A 340 9.57 4.34 9.57
CA THR A 340 10.00 3.90 8.25
C THR A 340 11.12 2.88 8.36
N ALA A 341 11.09 1.85 7.53
CA ALA A 341 12.16 0.86 7.42
C ALA A 341 12.21 0.23 6.04
N ARG A 342 13.31 -0.45 5.72
CA ARG A 342 13.50 -1.13 4.43
C ARG A 342 13.61 -2.63 4.60
N LYS A 343 12.83 -3.34 3.79
CA LYS A 343 12.96 -4.76 3.51
C LYS A 343 12.31 -5.06 2.16
N ASP A 344 13.09 -5.53 1.20
CA ASP A 344 12.66 -5.66 -0.20
C ASP A 344 11.81 -6.93 -0.44
N ASP A 345 11.93 -7.92 0.45
CA ASP A 345 11.26 -9.23 0.43
C ASP A 345 10.22 -9.38 1.55
N ALA A 346 9.73 -8.27 2.10
CA ALA A 346 8.79 -8.26 3.22
C ALA A 346 7.51 -9.05 2.91
N THR A 347 7.25 -10.10 3.69
CA THR A 347 6.05 -10.93 3.53
C THR A 347 4.80 -10.25 4.09
N LEU A 348 3.63 -10.73 3.65
CA LEU A 348 2.33 -10.31 4.16
C LEU A 348 2.25 -10.45 5.69
N THR A 349 2.68 -11.59 6.25
CA THR A 349 2.65 -11.84 7.69
C THR A 349 3.53 -10.88 8.48
N GLN A 350 4.73 -10.58 7.97
CA GLN A 350 5.65 -9.65 8.62
C GLN A 350 5.06 -8.23 8.68
N LYS A 351 4.50 -7.75 7.56
CA LYS A 351 3.84 -6.44 7.51
C LYS A 351 2.65 -6.36 8.44
N PHE A 352 1.82 -7.40 8.46
CA PHE A 352 0.69 -7.49 9.39
C PHE A 352 1.13 -7.32 10.85
N TRP A 353 2.11 -8.11 11.30
CA TRP A 353 2.57 -8.05 12.68
C TRP A 353 3.27 -6.73 13.00
N ILE A 354 3.99 -6.14 12.04
CA ILE A 354 4.57 -4.80 12.22
C ILE A 354 3.46 -3.78 12.40
N SER A 355 2.46 -3.72 11.53
CA SER A 355 1.34 -2.77 11.64
C SER A 355 0.50 -2.99 12.91
N LEU A 356 0.44 -4.21 13.43
CA LEU A 356 -0.28 -4.50 14.68
C LEU A 356 0.55 -4.21 15.94
N ALA A 357 1.89 -4.29 15.85
CA ALA A 357 2.80 -4.14 16.99
C ALA A 357 2.83 -2.73 17.58
N GLY A 358 2.48 -1.70 16.81
CA GLY A 358 2.27 -0.35 17.35
C GLY A 358 1.01 -0.26 18.21
N PRO A 359 -0.19 -0.51 17.64
CA PRO A 359 -1.43 -0.29 18.36
C PRO A 359 -1.74 -1.33 19.45
N LEU A 360 -1.49 -2.61 19.21
CA LEU A 360 -1.98 -3.67 20.10
C LEU A 360 -1.45 -3.58 21.54
N PRO A 361 -0.14 -3.41 21.80
CA PRO A 361 0.38 -3.31 23.16
C PRO A 361 -0.18 -2.11 23.90
N GLY A 362 -0.31 -0.98 23.21
CA GLY A 362 -0.83 0.25 23.81
C GLY A 362 -2.32 0.14 24.14
N LEU A 363 -3.09 -0.54 23.30
CA LEU A 363 -4.51 -0.83 23.56
C LEU A 363 -4.68 -1.75 24.78
N ILE A 364 -3.91 -2.83 24.87
CA ILE A 364 -3.94 -3.76 26.02
C ILE A 364 -3.60 -3.02 27.31
N LEU A 365 -2.51 -2.25 27.31
CA LEU A 365 -2.07 -1.48 28.48
C LEU A 365 -3.11 -0.42 28.87
N GLY A 366 -3.66 0.29 27.90
CA GLY A 366 -4.66 1.34 28.12
C GLY A 366 -5.94 0.79 28.75
N ILE A 367 -6.48 -0.31 28.21
CA ILE A 367 -7.68 -0.98 28.74
C ILE A 367 -7.40 -1.55 30.14
N GLY A 368 -6.24 -2.18 30.33
CA GLY A 368 -5.84 -2.69 31.65
C GLY A 368 -5.81 -1.58 32.71
N LEU A 369 -5.23 -0.43 32.38
CA LEU A 369 -5.24 0.75 33.26
C LEU A 369 -6.66 1.28 33.49
N ALA A 370 -7.53 1.29 32.48
CA ALA A 370 -8.90 1.78 32.63
C ALA A 370 -9.74 0.90 33.56
N ILE A 371 -9.51 -0.42 33.53
CA ILE A 371 -10.17 -1.38 34.42
C ILE A 371 -9.63 -1.28 35.85
N LEU A 372 -8.31 -1.13 36.01
CA LEU A 372 -7.66 -1.07 37.32
C LEU A 372 -7.81 0.30 38.01
N ALA A 373 -7.93 1.38 37.24
CA ALA A 373 -8.13 2.74 37.74
C ALA A 373 -9.39 3.39 37.11
N PRO A 374 -10.60 2.94 37.49
CA PRO A 374 -11.85 3.55 37.01
C PRO A 374 -11.97 5.03 37.35
N PHE A 375 -12.83 5.76 36.63
CA PHE A 375 -13.06 7.19 36.85
C PHE A 375 -13.45 7.55 38.30
N SER A 376 -14.02 6.60 39.04
CA SER A 376 -14.55 6.77 40.40
C SER A 376 -13.55 6.48 41.52
N SER A 377 -12.32 6.03 41.24
CA SER A 377 -11.45 5.44 42.27
C SER A 377 -10.36 6.35 42.86
N GLY A 378 -10.40 7.67 42.61
CA GLY A 378 -9.49 8.63 43.25
C GLY A 378 -8.02 8.55 42.79
N TYR A 379 -7.74 7.89 41.67
CA TYR A 379 -6.39 7.84 41.10
C TYR A 379 -5.94 9.21 40.57
N PRO A 380 -4.62 9.46 40.52
CA PRO A 380 -4.09 10.68 39.93
C PRO A 380 -4.57 10.89 38.49
N ASP A 381 -4.97 12.11 38.16
CA ASP A 381 -5.47 12.53 36.85
C ASP A 381 -4.55 12.14 35.68
N TRP A 382 -3.23 12.11 35.90
CA TRP A 382 -2.27 11.68 34.88
C TRP A 382 -2.43 10.21 34.46
N VAL A 383 -2.84 9.33 35.38
CA VAL A 383 -3.05 7.90 35.11
C VAL A 383 -4.26 7.73 34.19
N GLN A 384 -5.36 8.42 34.50
CA GLN A 384 -6.58 8.40 33.69
C GLN A 384 -6.33 8.99 32.29
N LYS A 385 -5.65 10.14 32.22
CA LYS A 385 -5.23 10.75 30.94
C LYS A 385 -4.36 9.81 30.12
N THR A 386 -3.42 9.10 30.75
CA THR A 386 -2.54 8.12 30.08
C THR A 386 -3.33 6.94 29.54
N SER A 387 -4.22 6.36 30.36
CA SER A 387 -5.08 5.24 29.98
C SER A 387 -5.95 5.59 28.77
N TRP A 388 -6.66 6.72 28.81
CA TRP A 388 -7.51 7.15 27.70
C TRP A 388 -6.73 7.53 26.45
N THR A 389 -5.55 8.15 26.60
CA THR A 389 -4.69 8.46 25.46
C THR A 389 -4.18 7.18 24.79
N LEU A 390 -3.77 6.17 25.58
CA LEU A 390 -3.40 4.84 25.07
C LEU A 390 -4.55 4.19 24.31
N ILE A 391 -5.75 4.16 24.88
CA ILE A 391 -6.90 3.55 24.22
C ILE A 391 -7.24 4.30 22.92
N PHE A 392 -7.42 5.61 22.99
CA PHE A 392 -7.89 6.41 21.87
C PHE A 392 -6.89 6.40 20.71
N LEU A 393 -5.61 6.66 20.97
CA LEU A 393 -4.58 6.70 19.93
C LEU A 393 -4.47 5.36 19.21
N ASN A 394 -4.40 4.26 19.97
CA ASN A 394 -4.18 2.94 19.39
C ASN A 394 -5.44 2.39 18.71
N LEU A 395 -6.64 2.64 19.25
CA LEU A 395 -7.88 2.24 18.60
C LEU A 395 -8.16 3.06 17.34
N PHE A 396 -7.87 4.37 17.37
CA PHE A 396 -7.97 5.22 16.19
C PHE A 396 -7.05 4.71 15.08
N ASN A 397 -5.78 4.40 15.40
CA ASN A 397 -4.85 3.83 14.42
C ASN A 397 -5.27 2.44 13.92
N LEU A 398 -6.07 1.67 14.68
CA LEU A 398 -6.63 0.39 14.23
C LEU A 398 -7.85 0.50 13.32
N LEU A 399 -8.43 1.68 13.12
CA LEU A 399 -9.57 1.85 12.21
C LEU A 399 -9.17 1.46 10.78
N PRO A 400 -10.06 0.81 10.02
CA PRO A 400 -9.82 0.44 8.63
C PRO A 400 -9.96 1.68 7.72
N ILE A 401 -9.11 2.68 7.92
CA ILE A 401 -9.09 3.94 7.16
C ILE A 401 -7.66 4.16 6.70
N TYR A 402 -7.43 4.19 5.38
CA TYR A 402 -6.11 4.50 4.84
C TYR A 402 -5.74 5.97 5.14
N PRO A 403 -4.55 6.26 5.72
CA PRO A 403 -3.35 5.43 5.79
C PRO A 403 -3.01 4.95 7.22
N LEU A 404 -3.96 4.94 8.15
CA LEU A 404 -3.77 4.44 9.52
C LEU A 404 -3.36 2.95 9.50
N ASP A 405 -2.79 2.44 10.59
CA ASP A 405 -2.30 1.05 10.66
C ASP A 405 -3.37 0.02 10.32
N GLY A 406 -4.58 0.18 10.84
CA GLY A 406 -5.75 -0.64 10.51
C GLY A 406 -6.13 -0.54 9.04
N GLY A 407 -6.00 0.65 8.44
CA GLY A 407 -6.16 0.85 7.01
C GLY A 407 -5.09 0.13 6.19
N GLN A 408 -3.83 0.12 6.65
CA GLN A 408 -2.74 -0.63 6.02
C GLN A 408 -2.96 -2.15 6.15
N ILE A 409 -3.43 -2.63 7.31
CA ILE A 409 -3.80 -4.02 7.54
C ILE A 409 -4.97 -4.43 6.63
N ALA A 410 -6.01 -3.60 6.54
CA ALA A 410 -7.16 -3.84 5.67
C ALA A 410 -6.75 -3.89 4.19
N ASP A 411 -5.93 -2.93 3.73
CA ASP A 411 -5.39 -2.92 2.36
C ASP A 411 -4.57 -4.18 2.06
N LEU A 412 -3.68 -4.56 2.98
CA LEU A 412 -2.84 -5.75 2.87
C LEU A 412 -3.68 -7.05 2.78
N LEU A 413 -4.68 -7.22 3.66
CA LEU A 413 -5.44 -8.46 3.78
C LEU A 413 -6.55 -8.59 2.71
N LEU A 414 -7.32 -7.52 2.51
CA LEU A 414 -8.55 -7.53 1.70
C LEU A 414 -8.30 -7.02 0.28
N PHE A 415 -7.60 -5.90 0.12
CA PHE A 415 -7.58 -5.15 -1.13
C PHE A 415 -6.37 -5.43 -2.03
N SER A 416 -5.29 -5.99 -1.49
CA SER A 416 -4.08 -6.34 -2.25
C SER A 416 -4.31 -7.29 -3.43
N ARG A 417 -5.38 -8.11 -3.39
CA ARG A 417 -5.79 -8.99 -4.50
C ARG A 417 -6.65 -8.30 -5.56
N PHE A 418 -7.27 -7.19 -5.22
CA PHE A 418 -8.24 -6.49 -6.06
C PHE A 418 -7.80 -5.03 -6.20
N PRO A 419 -6.92 -4.72 -7.17
CA PRO A 419 -6.23 -3.43 -7.20
C PRO A 419 -7.17 -2.22 -7.26
N TYR A 420 -8.32 -2.32 -7.94
CA TYR A 420 -9.31 -1.23 -7.99
C TYR A 420 -10.08 -1.05 -6.68
N ILE A 421 -10.33 -2.13 -5.94
CA ILE A 421 -11.01 -2.03 -4.64
C ILE A 421 -10.10 -1.28 -3.64
N GLY A 422 -8.78 -1.50 -3.70
CA GLY A 422 -7.83 -0.71 -2.91
C GLY A 422 -7.86 0.79 -3.25
N VAL A 423 -8.07 1.16 -4.51
CA VAL A 423 -8.25 2.57 -4.90
C VAL A 423 -9.55 3.13 -4.32
N LEU A 424 -10.65 2.37 -4.43
CA LEU A 424 -11.95 2.76 -3.89
C LEU A 424 -11.88 2.94 -2.37
N PHE A 425 -11.17 2.05 -1.67
CA PHE A 425 -10.92 2.15 -0.24
C PHE A 425 -10.21 3.45 0.16
N LYS A 426 -9.20 3.88 -0.63
CA LYS A 426 -8.54 5.17 -0.42
C LYS A 426 -9.46 6.35 -0.67
N VAL A 427 -10.31 6.28 -1.71
CA VAL A 427 -11.33 7.31 -1.99
C VAL A 427 -12.30 7.44 -0.82
N PHE A 428 -12.81 6.32 -0.29
CA PHE A 428 -13.66 6.33 0.90
C PHE A 428 -12.94 6.88 2.13
N GLY A 429 -11.66 6.52 2.33
CA GLY A 429 -10.84 7.09 3.39
C GLY A 429 -10.74 8.61 3.31
N VAL A 430 -10.52 9.16 2.12
CA VAL A 430 -10.51 10.62 1.88
C VAL A 430 -11.87 11.25 2.20
N ILE A 431 -12.98 10.61 1.79
CA ILE A 431 -14.33 11.11 2.06
C ILE A 431 -14.60 11.14 3.56
N ILE A 432 -14.31 10.05 4.27
CA ILE A 432 -14.50 9.93 5.73
C ILE A 432 -13.65 10.96 6.47
N LEU A 433 -12.36 11.08 6.13
CA LEU A 433 -11.47 12.07 6.73
C LEU A 433 -11.91 13.50 6.40
N GLY A 434 -12.45 13.75 5.21
CA GLY A 434 -13.02 15.03 4.81
C GLY A 434 -14.25 15.40 5.65
N PHE A 435 -15.16 14.45 5.88
CA PHE A 435 -16.32 14.66 6.75
C PHE A 435 -15.92 14.89 8.21
N LEU A 436 -15.03 14.05 8.77
CA LEU A 436 -14.50 14.21 10.13
C LEU A 436 -13.71 15.52 10.29
N GLY A 437 -13.16 16.03 9.18
CA GLY A 437 -12.33 17.21 9.11
C GLY A 437 -13.04 18.52 8.80
N LYS A 438 -14.38 18.53 8.62
CA LYS A 438 -15.14 19.72 8.19
C LYS A 438 -14.77 20.99 8.98
N ASP A 439 -14.61 20.86 10.30
CA ASP A 439 -14.26 21.96 11.21
C ASP A 439 -12.81 21.89 11.72
N ARG A 440 -11.99 21.00 11.12
CA ARG A 440 -10.61 20.73 11.53
C ARG A 440 -9.68 20.79 10.32
N PRO A 441 -9.00 21.93 10.06
CA PRO A 441 -8.16 22.12 8.88
C PRO A 441 -7.11 21.02 8.67
N MET A 442 -6.61 20.43 9.75
CA MET A 442 -5.59 19.38 9.70
C MET A 442 -6.09 18.08 9.07
N MET A 443 -7.30 17.65 9.40
CA MET A 443 -7.87 16.43 8.80
C MET A 443 -8.20 16.64 7.31
N LEU A 444 -8.64 17.85 6.94
CA LEU A 444 -8.84 18.22 5.53
C LEU A 444 -7.52 18.22 4.75
N LEU A 445 -6.45 18.75 5.34
CA LEU A 445 -5.12 18.71 4.76
C LEU A 445 -4.65 17.25 4.55
N PHE A 446 -4.87 16.40 5.54
CA PHE A 446 -4.52 14.98 5.46
C PHE A 446 -5.31 14.27 4.36
N ALA A 447 -6.61 14.53 4.26
CA ALA A 447 -7.46 14.04 3.17
C ALA A 447 -6.96 14.52 1.80
N MET A 448 -6.53 15.78 1.68
CA MET A 448 -5.98 16.35 0.44
C MET A 448 -4.68 15.66 0.01
N LEU A 449 -3.74 15.41 0.93
CA LEU A 449 -2.49 14.71 0.64
C LEU A 449 -2.73 13.29 0.12
N ILE A 450 -3.69 12.58 0.71
CA ILE A 450 -4.09 11.23 0.25
C ILE A 450 -4.78 11.33 -1.12
N ALA A 451 -5.66 12.32 -1.32
CA ALA A 451 -6.38 12.53 -2.57
C ALA A 451 -5.43 12.76 -3.76
N MET A 452 -4.33 13.52 -3.56
CA MET A 452 -3.30 13.72 -4.58
C MET A 452 -2.64 12.40 -5.04
N GLY A 453 -2.64 11.36 -4.21
CA GLY A 453 -2.09 10.03 -4.52
C GLY A 453 -3.05 9.10 -5.27
N ILE A 454 -4.34 9.42 -5.37
CA ILE A 454 -5.38 8.56 -5.96
C ILE A 454 -5.14 8.32 -7.46
N PRO A 455 -4.84 9.33 -8.32
CA PRO A 455 -4.61 9.09 -9.75
C PRO A 455 -3.43 8.13 -10.02
N ASN A 456 -2.37 8.23 -9.21
CA ASN A 456 -1.24 7.32 -9.31
C ASN A 456 -1.62 5.91 -8.83
N SER A 457 -2.39 5.80 -7.74
CA SER A 457 -2.92 4.51 -7.26
C SER A 457 -3.79 3.81 -8.30
N PHE A 458 -4.65 4.56 -9.01
CA PHE A 458 -5.47 4.03 -10.10
C PHE A 458 -4.63 3.52 -11.28
N ARG A 459 -3.60 4.28 -11.68
CA ARG A 459 -2.66 3.83 -12.73
C ARG A 459 -1.94 2.54 -12.32
N SER A 460 -1.42 2.48 -11.10
CA SER A 460 -0.77 1.28 -10.56
C SER A 460 -1.74 0.10 -10.50
N ALA A 461 -2.99 0.33 -10.12
CA ALA A 461 -4.01 -0.71 -10.05
C ALA A 461 -4.31 -1.32 -11.43
N LYS A 462 -4.48 -0.47 -12.45
CA LYS A 462 -4.68 -0.90 -13.84
C LYS A 462 -3.53 -1.75 -14.35
N ILE A 463 -2.29 -1.34 -14.07
CA ILE A 463 -1.09 -2.07 -14.50
C ILE A 463 -0.99 -3.41 -13.75
N ASN A 464 -1.16 -3.39 -12.42
CA ASN A 464 -1.04 -4.59 -11.59
C ASN A 464 -2.07 -5.65 -11.97
N GLN A 465 -3.32 -5.27 -12.23
CA GLN A 465 -4.34 -6.25 -12.64
C GLN A 465 -3.96 -6.98 -13.93
N LYS A 466 -3.48 -6.25 -14.94
CA LYS A 466 -3.02 -6.84 -16.20
C LYS A 466 -1.76 -7.68 -15.98
N PHE A 467 -0.79 -7.16 -15.22
CA PHE A 467 0.47 -7.84 -14.90
C PHE A 467 0.25 -9.16 -14.16
N GLN A 468 -0.64 -9.20 -13.17
CA GLN A 468 -0.95 -10.43 -12.42
C GLN A 468 -1.60 -11.50 -13.30
N LYS A 469 -2.38 -11.10 -14.31
CA LYS A 469 -2.93 -12.03 -15.30
C LYS A 469 -1.80 -12.64 -16.14
N GLU A 470 -0.88 -11.81 -16.61
CA GLU A 470 0.26 -12.26 -17.41
C GLU A 470 1.21 -13.16 -16.62
N LEU A 471 1.52 -12.79 -15.38
CA LEU A 471 2.41 -13.55 -14.49
C LEU A 471 1.88 -14.96 -14.19
N ARG A 472 0.55 -15.14 -14.16
CA ARG A 472 -0.09 -16.45 -13.97
C ARG A 472 0.02 -17.33 -15.22
N LEU A 473 -0.01 -16.72 -16.40
CA LEU A 473 0.10 -17.43 -17.67
C LEU A 473 1.56 -17.79 -17.96
N ASN A 474 2.48 -16.88 -17.66
CA ASN A 474 3.90 -16.96 -17.97
C ASN A 474 4.75 -16.67 -16.72
N PRO A 475 4.84 -17.61 -15.75
CA PRO A 475 5.63 -17.40 -14.55
C PRO A 475 7.13 -17.39 -14.87
N PRO A 476 7.89 -16.37 -14.44
CA PRO A 476 9.34 -16.33 -14.63
C PRO A 476 10.03 -17.39 -13.78
N ILE A 477 11.09 -17.98 -14.35
CA ILE A 477 11.85 -19.10 -13.75
C ILE A 477 12.62 -18.64 -12.50
N ASP A 478 13.15 -17.40 -12.47
CA ASP A 478 14.00 -16.86 -11.40
C ASP A 478 13.72 -15.39 -11.02
N GLN A 479 14.23 -14.93 -9.87
CA GLN A 479 14.05 -13.55 -9.37
C GLN A 479 14.69 -12.48 -10.25
N GLU A 480 15.88 -12.74 -10.83
CA GLU A 480 16.54 -11.78 -11.72
C GLU A 480 15.78 -11.64 -13.06
N ASN A 481 15.09 -12.71 -13.47
CA ASN A 481 14.18 -12.72 -14.62
C ASN A 481 12.86 -11.98 -14.35
N ILE A 482 12.45 -11.79 -13.09
CA ILE A 482 11.24 -11.02 -12.75
C ILE A 482 11.42 -9.55 -13.15
N LEU A 483 12.58 -8.94 -12.87
CA LEU A 483 12.80 -7.52 -13.17
C LEU A 483 12.79 -7.28 -14.68
N HIS A 484 13.46 -8.14 -15.44
CA HIS A 484 13.44 -8.15 -16.90
C HIS A 484 12.01 -8.33 -17.44
N PHE A 485 11.26 -9.28 -16.87
CA PHE A 485 9.88 -9.53 -17.24
C PHE A 485 8.96 -8.32 -16.97
N ILE A 486 9.09 -7.67 -15.81
CA ILE A 486 8.29 -6.48 -15.48
C ILE A 486 8.59 -5.34 -16.46
N PHE A 487 9.86 -5.06 -16.75
CA PHE A 487 10.21 -3.99 -17.69
C PHE A 487 9.77 -4.30 -19.12
N LYS A 488 9.93 -5.54 -19.58
CA LYS A 488 9.39 -6.02 -20.86
C LYS A 488 7.88 -5.78 -20.94
N TYR A 489 7.16 -6.13 -19.89
CA TYR A 489 5.71 -6.00 -19.83
C TYR A 489 5.25 -4.53 -19.79
N LEU A 490 5.94 -3.69 -19.01
CA LEU A 490 5.65 -2.25 -18.97
C LEU A 490 5.83 -1.59 -20.35
N LYS A 491 6.85 -2.00 -21.11
CA LYS A 491 7.02 -1.56 -22.50
C LYS A 491 5.85 -1.97 -23.39
N GLN A 492 5.44 -3.25 -23.36
CA GLN A 492 4.31 -3.77 -24.14
C GLN A 492 3.00 -3.02 -23.86
N LEU A 493 2.81 -2.56 -22.62
CA LEU A 493 1.64 -1.77 -22.22
C LEU A 493 1.72 -0.27 -22.60
N GLY A 494 2.79 0.17 -23.28
CA GLY A 494 3.00 1.56 -23.68
C GLY A 494 3.52 2.46 -22.55
N TYR A 495 3.96 1.90 -21.42
CA TYR A 495 4.53 2.66 -20.30
C TYR A 495 6.05 2.86 -20.41
N GLY A 496 6.67 2.37 -21.49
CA GLY A 496 8.08 2.58 -21.80
C GLY A 496 8.48 4.05 -21.91
N ASN A 497 7.57 4.96 -22.25
CA ASN A 497 7.89 6.39 -22.43
C ASN A 497 7.71 7.24 -21.16
N LEU A 498 7.28 6.65 -20.03
CA LEU A 498 7.19 7.37 -18.76
C LEU A 498 8.59 7.78 -18.26
N PRO A 499 8.74 8.91 -17.55
CA PRO A 499 10.00 9.25 -16.87
C PRO A 499 10.47 8.08 -16.00
N PHE A 500 11.78 7.83 -16.00
CA PHE A 500 12.38 6.68 -15.29
C PHE A 500 11.95 6.60 -13.83
N SER A 501 11.89 7.74 -13.12
CA SER A 501 11.44 7.79 -11.71
C SER A 501 10.03 7.24 -11.50
N LYS A 502 9.10 7.48 -12.45
CA LYS A 502 7.74 6.91 -12.39
C LYS A 502 7.76 5.42 -12.68
N ARG A 503 8.55 4.98 -13.66
CA ARG A 503 8.73 3.54 -13.97
C ARG A 503 9.31 2.81 -12.76
N TYR A 504 10.36 3.36 -12.14
CA TYR A 504 10.96 2.87 -10.91
C TYR A 504 9.93 2.66 -9.78
N THR A 505 9.11 3.67 -9.46
CA THR A 505 8.07 3.53 -8.41
C THR A 505 7.02 2.47 -8.76
N LEU A 506 6.62 2.37 -10.04
CA LEU A 506 5.69 1.34 -10.50
C LEU A 506 6.29 -0.06 -10.34
N VAL A 507 7.51 -0.27 -10.83
CA VAL A 507 8.23 -1.56 -10.75
C VAL A 507 8.42 -1.97 -9.30
N LYS A 508 8.88 -1.06 -8.43
CA LYS A 508 9.04 -1.30 -6.98
C LYS A 508 7.71 -1.74 -6.34
N GLY A 509 6.61 -1.08 -6.70
CA GLY A 509 5.26 -1.46 -6.24
C GLY A 509 4.81 -2.84 -6.73
N LEU A 510 5.07 -3.18 -8.00
CA LEU A 510 4.73 -4.49 -8.56
C LEU A 510 5.51 -5.64 -7.91
N ILE A 511 6.81 -5.44 -7.67
CA ILE A 511 7.66 -6.41 -6.96
C ILE A 511 7.12 -6.64 -5.55
N GLN A 512 6.83 -5.55 -4.83
CA GLN A 512 6.28 -5.63 -3.48
C GLN A 512 4.95 -6.40 -3.44
N GLN A 513 4.04 -6.11 -4.37
CA GLN A 513 2.75 -6.79 -4.46
C GLN A 513 2.89 -8.28 -4.79
N GLN A 514 3.91 -8.66 -5.55
CA GLN A 514 4.20 -10.07 -5.84
C GLN A 514 4.59 -10.86 -4.59
N TYR A 515 5.40 -10.28 -3.69
CA TYR A 515 5.72 -10.92 -2.40
C TYR A 515 4.48 -11.06 -1.51
N GLU A 516 3.59 -10.06 -1.51
CA GLU A 516 2.33 -10.06 -0.75
C GLU A 516 1.29 -11.05 -1.30
N SER A 517 1.27 -11.26 -2.62
CA SER A 517 0.31 -12.15 -3.29
C SER A 517 0.63 -13.63 -3.15
N ARG A 518 1.89 -14.00 -2.81
CA ARG A 518 2.32 -15.40 -2.57
C ARG A 518 1.66 -16.05 -1.35
N SER A 519 1.12 -15.28 -0.41
CA SER A 519 0.53 -15.84 0.80
C SER A 519 -0.77 -16.61 0.52
N LYS A 520 -0.91 -17.79 1.14
CA LYS A 520 -2.09 -18.66 1.03
C LYS A 520 -3.35 -17.95 1.57
N TRP A 521 -4.51 -18.25 0.99
CA TRP A 521 -5.79 -17.68 1.42
C TRP A 521 -6.09 -17.98 2.90
N LYS A 522 -5.78 -19.19 3.38
CA LYS A 522 -5.92 -19.58 4.79
C LYS A 522 -5.18 -18.64 5.74
N THR A 523 -3.96 -18.23 5.37
CA THR A 523 -3.17 -17.26 6.16
C THR A 523 -3.87 -15.91 6.23
N ARG A 524 -4.42 -15.42 5.11
CA ARG A 524 -5.13 -14.13 5.10
C ARG A 524 -6.38 -14.15 5.98
N VAL A 525 -7.18 -15.22 5.90
CA VAL A 525 -8.37 -15.38 6.76
C VAL A 525 -7.97 -15.42 8.23
N PHE A 526 -6.93 -16.19 8.58
CA PHE A 526 -6.42 -16.25 9.95
C PHE A 526 -6.00 -14.86 10.48
N LEU A 527 -5.22 -14.11 9.70
CA LEU A 527 -4.80 -12.76 10.09
C LEU A 527 -5.97 -11.76 10.14
N LEU A 528 -6.97 -11.92 9.26
CA LEU A 528 -8.19 -11.11 9.30
C LEU A 528 -8.97 -11.36 10.58
N VAL A 529 -9.10 -12.62 11.01
CA VAL A 529 -9.73 -12.97 12.29
C VAL A 529 -8.97 -12.31 13.45
N ILE A 530 -7.63 -12.36 13.47
CA ILE A 530 -6.83 -11.69 14.50
C ILE A 530 -7.13 -10.18 14.50
N TYR A 531 -7.11 -9.53 13.34
CA TYR A 531 -7.40 -8.09 13.24
C TYR A 531 -8.80 -7.73 13.74
N CYS A 532 -9.82 -8.49 13.33
CA CYS A 532 -11.19 -8.30 13.79
C CYS A 532 -11.31 -8.48 15.31
N VAL A 533 -10.67 -9.51 15.88
CA VAL A 533 -10.64 -9.75 17.33
C VAL A 533 -9.95 -8.60 18.06
N THR A 534 -8.83 -8.08 17.56
CA THR A 534 -8.15 -6.93 18.17
C THR A 534 -9.02 -5.67 18.13
N LEU A 535 -9.64 -5.37 16.98
CA LEU A 535 -10.48 -4.17 16.83
C LEU A 535 -11.73 -4.25 17.72
N LEU A 536 -12.46 -5.37 17.68
CA LEU A 536 -13.66 -5.59 18.50
C LEU A 536 -13.30 -5.67 19.98
N GLY A 537 -12.21 -6.34 20.33
CA GLY A 537 -11.70 -6.41 21.70
C GLY A 537 -11.40 -5.02 22.27
N GLY A 538 -10.85 -4.12 21.44
CA GLY A 538 -10.67 -2.71 21.78
C GLY A 538 -11.97 -1.99 22.10
N MET A 539 -12.99 -2.16 21.25
CA MET A 539 -14.31 -1.55 21.45
C MET A 539 -15.02 -2.10 22.69
N VAL A 540 -14.98 -3.41 22.89
CA VAL A 540 -15.55 -4.07 24.08
C VAL A 540 -14.82 -3.63 25.34
N GLY A 541 -13.50 -3.50 25.31
CA GLY A 541 -12.72 -2.99 26.44
C GLY A 541 -13.09 -1.57 26.83
N ILE A 542 -13.38 -0.69 25.85
CA ILE A 542 -13.91 0.65 26.12
C ILE A 542 -15.29 0.58 26.77
N LEU A 543 -16.20 -0.21 26.20
CA LEU A 543 -17.55 -0.39 26.76
C LEU A 543 -17.49 -0.88 28.21
N GLN A 544 -16.60 -1.83 28.49
CA GLN A 544 -16.34 -2.31 29.85
C GLN A 544 -15.80 -1.21 30.77
N ALA A 545 -14.88 -0.37 30.28
CA ALA A 545 -14.29 0.72 31.06
C ALA A 545 -15.29 1.87 31.32
N MET A 546 -16.14 2.22 30.35
CA MET A 546 -17.09 3.33 30.46
C MET A 546 -18.36 2.96 31.21
N ALA A 547 -18.87 1.75 30.97
CA ALA A 547 -20.19 1.35 31.44
C ALA A 547 -20.16 -0.10 31.93
N PRO A 548 -19.44 -0.46 33.01
CA PRO A 548 -19.23 -1.85 33.44
C PRO A 548 -20.51 -2.68 33.59
N SER A 549 -21.63 -2.02 33.87
CA SER A 549 -22.97 -2.60 33.97
C SER A 549 -23.60 -3.04 32.65
N TRP A 550 -22.99 -2.77 31.49
CA TRP A 550 -23.47 -3.24 30.20
C TRP A 550 -23.54 -4.79 30.13
N VAL A 551 -22.64 -5.46 30.84
CA VAL A 551 -22.68 -6.93 31.03
C VAL A 551 -23.94 -7.34 31.78
N ASN A 552 -24.38 -6.54 32.75
CA ASN A 552 -25.61 -6.79 33.51
C ASN A 552 -26.86 -6.66 32.63
N LEU A 553 -26.82 -5.83 31.58
CA LEU A 553 -27.91 -5.73 30.61
C LEU A 553 -28.04 -7.04 29.81
N LEU A 554 -26.92 -7.61 29.36
CA LEU A 554 -26.91 -8.89 28.64
C LEU A 554 -27.37 -10.06 29.53
N THR A 555 -26.90 -10.11 30.78
CA THR A 555 -27.36 -11.13 31.73
C THR A 555 -28.83 -10.95 32.12
N TYR A 556 -29.30 -9.71 32.26
CA TYR A 556 -30.72 -9.39 32.50
C TYR A 556 -31.61 -9.89 31.35
N TYR A 557 -31.27 -9.61 30.09
CA TYR A 557 -32.04 -10.11 28.95
C TYR A 557 -32.05 -11.66 28.89
N SER A 558 -30.90 -12.29 29.14
CA SER A 558 -30.78 -13.74 29.19
C SER A 558 -31.66 -14.35 30.28
N GLN A 559 -31.60 -13.84 31.52
CA GLN A 559 -32.38 -14.33 32.65
C GLN A 559 -33.89 -14.11 32.46
N ASN A 560 -34.29 -12.94 31.95
CA ASN A 560 -35.70 -12.62 31.72
C ASN A 560 -36.31 -13.51 30.63
N SER A 561 -35.51 -13.89 29.61
CA SER A 561 -35.94 -14.88 28.61
C SER A 561 -36.18 -16.27 29.22
N GLN A 562 -35.33 -16.70 30.17
CA GLN A 562 -35.47 -17.97 30.86
C GLN A 562 -36.67 -18.00 31.80
N GLN A 563 -36.88 -16.94 32.60
CA GLN A 563 -38.04 -16.82 33.49
C GLN A 563 -39.37 -16.87 32.75
N ARG A 564 -39.47 -16.20 31.59
CA ARG A 564 -40.68 -16.25 30.75
C ARG A 564 -40.99 -17.66 30.26
N LEU A 565 -39.96 -18.43 29.87
CA LEU A 565 -40.14 -19.83 29.45
C LEU A 565 -40.59 -20.72 30.60
N GLU A 566 -40.02 -20.54 31.79
CA GLU A 566 -40.36 -21.30 32.98
C GLU A 566 -41.79 -21.02 33.47
N GLN A 567 -42.18 -19.74 33.54
CA GLN A 567 -43.55 -19.35 33.88
C GLN A 567 -44.56 -19.89 32.86
N SER A 568 -44.22 -19.86 31.57
CA SER A 568 -45.09 -20.43 30.55
C SER A 568 -45.25 -21.94 30.69
N ARG A 569 -44.21 -22.68 31.12
CA ARG A 569 -44.32 -24.12 31.41
C ARG A 569 -45.22 -24.37 32.62
N LYS A 570 -45.03 -23.61 33.71
CA LYS A 570 -45.84 -23.70 34.93
C LYS A 570 -47.32 -23.44 34.66
N ASN A 571 -47.64 -22.39 33.91
CA ASN A 571 -49.01 -22.06 33.54
C ASN A 571 -49.66 -23.18 32.70
N ARG A 572 -48.92 -23.79 31.76
CA ARG A 572 -49.41 -24.93 30.96
C ARG A 572 -49.65 -26.16 31.84
N GLN A 573 -48.78 -26.44 32.80
CA GLN A 573 -48.95 -27.56 33.73
C GLN A 573 -50.20 -27.38 34.62
N GLN A 574 -50.36 -26.19 35.20
CA GLN A 574 -51.56 -25.85 35.97
C GLN A 574 -52.83 -25.95 35.12
N GLN A 575 -52.78 -25.53 33.85
CA GLN A 575 -53.90 -25.66 32.92
C GLN A 575 -54.27 -27.14 32.69
N ILE A 576 -53.29 -28.05 32.59
CA ILE A 576 -53.53 -29.48 32.44
C ILE A 576 -54.22 -30.05 33.68
N GLU A 577 -53.79 -29.64 34.88
CA GLU A 577 -54.39 -30.09 36.14
C GLU A 577 -55.85 -29.62 36.27
N LEU A 578 -56.11 -28.33 36.04
CA LEU A 578 -57.45 -27.74 36.09
C LEU A 578 -58.39 -28.41 35.08
N THR A 579 -57.95 -28.58 33.84
CA THR A 579 -58.75 -29.24 32.80
C THR A 579 -58.95 -30.73 33.08
N THR A 580 -57.98 -31.39 33.72
CA THR A 580 -58.14 -32.79 34.15
C THR A 580 -59.16 -32.93 35.26
N ALA A 581 -59.18 -32.01 36.24
CA ALA A 581 -60.22 -31.98 37.27
C ALA A 581 -61.61 -31.70 36.66
N ALA A 582 -61.72 -30.75 35.73
CA ALA A 582 -62.97 -30.46 35.02
C ALA A 582 -63.50 -31.68 34.25
N LEU A 583 -62.62 -32.42 33.59
CA LEU A 583 -62.98 -33.65 32.86
C LEU A 583 -63.37 -34.82 33.77
N ARG A 584 -62.95 -34.83 35.05
CA ARG A 584 -63.48 -35.78 36.03
C ARG A 584 -64.93 -35.44 36.42
N ALA A 585 -65.27 -34.15 36.49
CA ALA A 585 -66.62 -33.70 36.83
C ALA A 585 -67.58 -33.81 35.63
N ASN A 586 -67.11 -33.52 34.42
CA ASN A 586 -67.87 -33.68 33.18
C ASN A 586 -67.00 -34.34 32.09
N PRO A 587 -67.08 -35.68 31.94
CA PRO A 587 -66.30 -36.41 30.94
C PRO A 587 -66.61 -36.05 29.49
N ASN A 588 -67.72 -35.35 29.20
CA ASN A 588 -68.14 -34.99 27.84
C ASN A 588 -67.82 -33.53 27.48
N ASP A 589 -67.03 -32.81 28.28
CA ASP A 589 -66.63 -31.43 27.99
C ASP A 589 -65.53 -31.33 26.92
N VAL A 590 -65.96 -31.11 25.67
CA VAL A 590 -65.07 -30.91 24.51
C VAL A 590 -64.10 -29.74 24.71
N ASN A 591 -64.54 -28.64 25.32
CA ASN A 591 -63.69 -27.46 25.51
C ASN A 591 -62.56 -27.74 26.52
N ALA A 592 -62.83 -28.54 27.55
CA ALA A 592 -61.81 -28.97 28.49
C ALA A 592 -60.75 -29.86 27.82
N TYR A 593 -61.15 -30.79 26.92
CA TYR A 593 -60.20 -31.56 26.11
C TYR A 593 -59.34 -30.68 25.18
N ILE A 594 -59.92 -29.67 24.52
CA ILE A 594 -59.18 -28.73 23.65
C ILE A 594 -58.16 -27.93 24.48
N LYS A 595 -58.57 -27.41 25.65
CA LYS A 595 -57.69 -26.64 26.53
C LYS A 595 -56.55 -27.50 27.07
N ARG A 596 -56.82 -28.75 27.44
CA ARG A 596 -55.81 -29.69 27.92
C ARG A 596 -54.83 -30.09 26.82
N SER A 597 -55.33 -30.41 25.63
CA SER A 597 -54.49 -30.83 24.51
C SER A 597 -53.56 -29.73 24.04
N ARG A 598 -54.02 -28.46 24.01
CA ARG A 598 -53.17 -27.29 23.70
C ARG A 598 -52.08 -27.09 24.75
N ALA A 599 -52.39 -27.25 26.03
CA ALA A 599 -51.40 -27.15 27.09
C ALA A 599 -50.35 -28.27 27.00
N ARG A 600 -50.78 -29.51 26.72
CA ARG A 600 -49.90 -30.67 26.47
C ARG A 600 -49.02 -30.49 25.25
N LEU A 601 -49.58 -30.01 24.14
CA LEU A 601 -48.83 -29.63 22.93
C LEU A 601 -47.74 -28.60 23.24
N GLY A 602 -48.06 -27.59 24.05
CA GLY A 602 -47.07 -26.60 24.50
C GLY A 602 -46.00 -27.17 25.43
N LEU A 603 -46.20 -28.35 26.01
CA LEU A 603 -45.18 -29.09 26.78
C LEU A 603 -44.54 -30.24 25.98
N HIS A 604 -44.83 -30.33 24.68
CA HIS A 604 -44.39 -31.41 23.79
C HIS A 604 -44.90 -32.82 24.19
N ASP A 605 -45.96 -32.89 25.00
CA ASP A 605 -46.68 -34.14 25.28
C ASP A 605 -47.66 -34.46 24.13
N TYR A 606 -47.10 -34.89 23.01
CA TYR A 606 -47.87 -35.21 21.80
C TYR A 606 -48.78 -36.43 21.98
N LYS A 607 -48.39 -37.40 22.83
CA LYS A 607 -49.18 -38.60 23.11
C LYS A 607 -50.42 -38.27 23.94
N GLY A 608 -50.27 -37.49 25.01
CA GLY A 608 -51.39 -37.04 25.82
C GLY A 608 -52.32 -36.12 25.04
N ALA A 609 -51.78 -35.23 24.19
CA ALA A 609 -52.58 -34.42 23.29
C ALA A 609 -53.37 -35.27 22.28
N LEU A 610 -52.74 -36.30 21.67
CA LEU A 610 -53.42 -37.21 20.75
C LEU A 610 -54.62 -37.91 21.43
N ALA A 611 -54.44 -38.42 22.64
CA ALA A 611 -55.52 -39.05 23.40
C ALA A 611 -56.70 -38.08 23.67
N ASP A 612 -56.41 -36.81 23.97
CA ASP A 612 -57.44 -35.79 24.13
C ASP A 612 -58.18 -35.49 22.81
N TYR A 613 -57.46 -35.40 21.69
CA TYR A 613 -58.07 -35.22 20.36
C TYR A 613 -58.92 -36.43 19.93
N GLU A 614 -58.55 -37.65 20.33
CA GLU A 614 -59.39 -38.83 20.08
C GLU A 614 -60.72 -38.78 20.86
N GLN A 615 -60.73 -38.24 22.08
CA GLN A 615 -61.98 -38.00 22.81
C GLN A 615 -62.84 -36.91 22.15
N ILE A 616 -62.22 -35.82 21.66
CA ILE A 616 -62.95 -34.79 20.91
C ILE A 616 -63.60 -35.38 19.66
N ILE A 617 -62.91 -36.26 18.94
CA ILE A 617 -63.48 -36.94 17.75
C ILE A 617 -64.63 -37.88 18.12
N ARG A 618 -64.56 -38.57 19.27
CA ARG A 618 -65.69 -39.39 19.75
C ARG A 618 -66.92 -38.54 20.04
N LEU A 619 -66.73 -37.36 20.63
CA LEU A 619 -67.81 -36.44 21.00
C LEU A 619 -68.32 -35.61 19.81
N LYS A 620 -67.45 -35.33 18.83
CA LYS A 620 -67.75 -34.56 17.61
C LYS A 620 -67.19 -35.28 16.37
N PRO A 621 -67.85 -36.36 15.90
CA PRO A 621 -67.32 -37.21 14.83
C PRO A 621 -67.18 -36.51 13.48
N GLN A 622 -67.96 -35.44 13.26
CA GLN A 622 -68.00 -34.65 12.03
C GLN A 622 -67.07 -33.43 12.04
N ASP A 623 -66.32 -33.18 13.12
CA ASP A 623 -65.41 -32.03 13.20
C ASP A 623 -64.12 -32.28 12.39
N ILE A 624 -64.09 -31.69 11.20
CA ILE A 624 -62.98 -31.77 10.23
C ILE A 624 -61.68 -31.19 10.82
N GLN A 625 -61.76 -30.09 11.57
CA GLN A 625 -60.58 -29.42 12.14
C GLN A 625 -59.90 -30.31 13.17
N THR A 626 -60.69 -30.99 14.00
CA THR A 626 -60.17 -31.93 15.00
C THR A 626 -59.47 -33.12 14.34
N ARG A 627 -59.99 -33.66 13.22
CA ARG A 627 -59.32 -34.71 12.44
C ARG A 627 -58.04 -34.23 11.75
N PHE A 628 -58.01 -33.00 11.25
CA PHE A 628 -56.80 -32.39 10.70
C PHE A 628 -55.69 -32.28 11.77
N ILE A 629 -56.05 -31.85 12.98
CA ILE A 629 -55.09 -31.79 14.10
C ILE A 629 -54.62 -33.19 14.52
N ARG A 630 -55.50 -34.19 14.52
CA ARG A 630 -55.11 -35.59 14.76
C ARG A 630 -54.13 -36.11 13.72
N ALA A 631 -54.37 -35.84 12.43
CA ALA A 631 -53.44 -36.21 11.35
C ALA A 631 -52.05 -35.62 11.59
N ARG A 632 -51.98 -34.34 11.98
CA ARG A 632 -50.73 -33.65 12.31
C ARG A 632 -50.03 -34.28 13.51
N LEU A 633 -50.76 -34.58 14.58
CA LEU A 633 -50.23 -35.24 15.78
C LEU A 633 -49.70 -36.65 15.48
N ARG A 634 -50.44 -37.45 14.71
CA ARG A 634 -50.02 -38.79 14.27
C ARG A 634 -48.76 -38.72 13.40
N SER A 635 -48.66 -37.74 12.51
CA SER A 635 -47.45 -37.50 11.71
C SER A 635 -46.24 -37.19 12.61
N GLN A 636 -46.40 -36.31 13.61
CA GLN A 636 -45.34 -36.00 14.60
C GLN A 636 -44.93 -37.23 15.44
N LEU A 637 -45.88 -38.12 15.73
CA LEU A 637 -45.64 -39.39 16.42
C LEU A 637 -45.17 -40.52 15.48
N LYS A 638 -44.92 -40.21 14.20
CA LYS A 638 -44.50 -41.15 13.15
C LYS A 638 -45.51 -42.25 12.81
N ASP A 639 -46.76 -42.10 13.22
CA ASP A 639 -47.88 -42.92 12.74
C ASP A 639 -48.37 -42.38 11.38
N TYR A 640 -47.54 -42.56 10.36
CA TYR A 640 -47.80 -42.03 9.01
C TYR A 640 -49.01 -42.71 8.34
N LYS A 641 -49.28 -43.98 8.68
CA LYS A 641 -50.43 -44.72 8.16
C LYS A 641 -51.76 -44.21 8.73
N GLY A 642 -51.81 -43.93 10.04
CA GLY A 642 -52.98 -43.29 10.64
C GLY A 642 -53.14 -41.83 10.20
N ALA A 643 -52.02 -41.10 10.06
CA ALA A 643 -52.01 -39.71 9.62
C ALA A 643 -52.53 -39.52 8.19
N ILE A 644 -52.12 -40.39 7.24
CA ILE A 644 -52.57 -40.30 5.84
C ILE A 644 -54.07 -40.61 5.70
N ALA A 645 -54.60 -41.55 6.47
CA ALA A 645 -56.03 -41.84 6.49
C ALA A 645 -56.85 -40.64 6.97
N ASP A 646 -56.39 -39.96 8.03
CA ASP A 646 -57.03 -38.76 8.54
C ASP A 646 -56.90 -37.57 7.58
N ALA A 647 -55.74 -37.39 6.94
CA ALA A 647 -55.54 -36.35 5.93
C ALA A 647 -56.43 -36.56 4.69
N ASN A 648 -56.58 -37.81 4.23
CA ASN A 648 -57.49 -38.15 3.13
C ASN A 648 -58.94 -37.83 3.48
N TYR A 649 -59.36 -38.14 4.71
CA TYR A 649 -60.71 -37.83 5.19
C TYR A 649 -60.98 -36.32 5.22
N VAL A 650 -60.01 -35.53 5.68
CA VAL A 650 -60.11 -34.05 5.69
C VAL A 650 -60.24 -33.52 4.26
N ILE A 651 -59.44 -34.01 3.32
CA ILE A 651 -59.47 -33.60 1.90
C ILE A 651 -60.79 -34.00 1.24
N GLN A 652 -61.34 -35.18 1.57
CA GLN A 652 -62.62 -35.63 1.02
C GLN A 652 -63.78 -34.71 1.43
N LEU A 653 -63.77 -34.22 2.67
CA LEU A 653 -64.82 -33.35 3.19
C LEU A 653 -64.60 -31.86 2.88
N ASN A 654 -63.34 -31.44 2.75
CA ASN A 654 -62.97 -30.07 2.41
C ASN A 654 -61.84 -30.06 1.36
N PRO A 655 -62.17 -30.25 0.07
CA PRO A 655 -61.19 -30.33 -1.01
C PRO A 655 -60.55 -28.97 -1.33
N LYS A 656 -61.08 -27.86 -0.79
CA LYS A 656 -60.52 -26.52 -0.97
C LYS A 656 -59.63 -26.08 0.20
N GLN A 657 -59.15 -27.00 1.04
CA GLN A 657 -58.26 -26.69 2.17
C GLN A 657 -56.79 -26.95 1.82
N PRO A 658 -55.98 -25.94 1.46
CA PRO A 658 -54.59 -26.14 1.02
C PRO A 658 -53.72 -26.83 2.09
N GLN A 659 -53.96 -26.52 3.37
CA GLN A 659 -53.17 -27.07 4.49
C GLN A 659 -53.32 -28.59 4.61
N ALA A 660 -54.45 -29.16 4.18
CA ALA A 660 -54.68 -30.61 4.19
C ALA A 660 -53.83 -31.33 3.15
N TYR A 661 -53.69 -30.77 1.95
CA TYR A 661 -52.79 -31.28 0.90
C TYR A 661 -51.32 -31.13 1.30
N MET A 662 -50.92 -30.01 1.92
CA MET A 662 -49.57 -29.87 2.47
C MET A 662 -49.24 -30.94 3.51
N LEU A 663 -50.15 -31.18 4.46
CA LEU A 663 -49.97 -32.21 5.48
C LEU A 663 -49.88 -33.61 4.85
N ARG A 664 -50.73 -33.92 3.87
CA ARG A 664 -50.67 -35.21 3.15
C ARG A 664 -49.37 -35.37 2.36
N SER A 665 -48.88 -34.31 1.72
CA SER A 665 -47.59 -34.29 1.03
C SER A 665 -46.43 -34.62 1.98
N GLU A 666 -46.39 -33.98 3.15
CA GLU A 666 -45.38 -34.27 4.19
C GLU A 666 -45.41 -35.75 4.61
N ILE A 667 -46.61 -36.29 4.85
CA ILE A 667 -46.79 -37.69 5.23
C ILE A 667 -46.38 -38.64 4.08
N ARG A 668 -46.73 -38.34 2.82
CA ARG A 668 -46.35 -39.13 1.64
C ARG A 668 -44.84 -39.19 1.43
N ARG A 669 -44.13 -38.08 1.64
CA ARG A 669 -42.66 -38.06 1.64
C ARG A 669 -42.07 -39.01 2.69
N HIS A 670 -42.64 -39.03 3.89
CA HIS A 670 -42.21 -39.95 4.95
C HIS A 670 -42.52 -41.41 4.63
N LEU A 671 -43.54 -41.68 3.82
CA LEU A 671 -43.90 -43.02 3.32
C LEU A 671 -43.14 -43.42 2.04
N GLY A 672 -42.31 -42.54 1.46
CA GLY A 672 -41.55 -42.79 0.23
C GLY A 672 -42.31 -42.51 -1.07
N ASP A 673 -43.56 -42.02 -1.01
CA ASP A 673 -44.36 -41.62 -2.17
C ASP A 673 -44.02 -40.18 -2.59
N ASN A 674 -42.86 -40.02 -3.22
CA ASN A 674 -42.38 -38.71 -3.65
C ASN A 674 -43.23 -38.12 -4.79
N GLN A 675 -43.77 -38.95 -5.68
CA GLN A 675 -44.62 -38.49 -6.79
C GLN A 675 -45.97 -37.97 -6.28
N GLY A 676 -46.62 -38.70 -5.38
CA GLY A 676 -47.86 -38.25 -4.74
C GLY A 676 -47.67 -37.02 -3.85
N ALA A 677 -46.49 -36.86 -3.23
CA ALA A 677 -46.16 -35.66 -2.47
C ALA A 677 -46.04 -34.41 -3.37
N ILE A 678 -45.38 -34.53 -4.53
CA ILE A 678 -45.25 -33.43 -5.49
C ILE A 678 -46.64 -33.02 -6.01
N ALA A 679 -47.49 -33.99 -6.35
CA ALA A 679 -48.85 -33.73 -6.81
C ALA A 679 -49.69 -32.98 -5.76
N ASP A 680 -49.59 -33.37 -4.49
CA ASP A 680 -50.28 -32.69 -3.39
C ASP A 680 -49.72 -31.28 -3.13
N THR A 681 -48.40 -31.07 -3.22
CA THR A 681 -47.78 -29.75 -3.09
C THR A 681 -48.23 -28.81 -4.21
N GLN A 682 -48.32 -29.32 -5.45
CA GLN A 682 -48.81 -28.55 -6.58
C GLN A 682 -50.27 -28.15 -6.39
N THR A 683 -51.11 -29.08 -5.92
CA THR A 683 -52.52 -28.82 -5.62
C THR A 683 -52.68 -27.77 -4.52
N ALA A 684 -51.90 -27.88 -3.43
CA ALA A 684 -51.91 -26.89 -2.36
C ALA A 684 -51.50 -25.50 -2.87
N SER A 685 -50.46 -25.41 -3.71
CA SER A 685 -49.98 -24.16 -4.30
C SER A 685 -51.05 -23.48 -5.15
N ASN A 686 -51.78 -24.23 -5.97
CA ASN A 686 -52.87 -23.71 -6.78
C ASN A 686 -54.02 -23.19 -5.89
N LEU A 687 -54.43 -23.97 -4.88
CA LEU A 687 -55.50 -23.57 -3.96
C LEU A 687 -55.12 -22.35 -3.11
N PHE A 688 -53.85 -22.20 -2.69
CA PHE A 688 -53.40 -20.99 -2.01
C PHE A 688 -53.47 -19.76 -2.90
N LYS A 689 -53.13 -19.90 -4.19
CA LYS A 689 -53.21 -18.82 -5.14
C LYS A 689 -54.67 -18.38 -5.35
N GLU A 690 -55.57 -19.35 -5.55
CA GLU A 690 -57.01 -19.09 -5.67
C GLU A 690 -57.59 -18.39 -4.43
N ALA A 691 -57.18 -18.79 -3.23
CA ALA A 691 -57.64 -18.15 -1.99
C ALA A 691 -57.11 -16.71 -1.81
N MET A 692 -55.88 -16.43 -2.26
CA MET A 692 -55.32 -15.07 -2.23
C MET A 692 -56.01 -14.15 -3.25
N ASP A 693 -56.39 -14.68 -4.41
CA ASP A 693 -57.10 -13.93 -5.45
C ASP A 693 -58.59 -13.66 -5.05
N GLU A 694 -59.18 -14.45 -4.14
CA GLU A 694 -60.54 -14.22 -3.59
C GLU A 694 -60.59 -13.21 -2.42
N GLU A 695 -59.50 -13.02 -1.67
CA GLU A 695 -59.42 -12.08 -0.52
C GLU A 695 -59.13 -10.61 -0.91
N ASP A 696 -58.73 -10.37 -2.17
CA ASP A 696 -58.53 -9.02 -2.73
C ASP A 696 -59.47 -8.76 -3.92
N PRO A 697 -60.79 -8.59 -3.68
CA PRO A 697 -61.67 -8.08 -4.71
C PRO A 697 -61.43 -6.57 -4.81
N SER A 698 -60.62 -6.19 -5.81
CA SER A 698 -60.37 -4.79 -6.22
C SER A 698 -61.55 -3.84 -6.03
#